data_AF-A0A953DF53-F1
#
_entry.id   AF-A0A953DF53-F1
#
_cell.length_a   1.000
_cell.length_b   1.000
_cell.length_c   1.000
_cell.angle_alpha   90.00
_cell.angle_beta   90.00
_cell.angle_gamma   90.00
#
_symmetry.space_group_name_H-M   'P 1'
#
loop_
_entity.id
_entity.type
_entity.pdbx_description
1 polymer ?
#
loop_
_entity_poly.entity_id
_entity_poly.type
_entity_poly.pdbx_seq_one_letter_code
_entity_poly.pdbx_strand_id
1 'polypeptide(L)'
;MNRLTAPGKRLFLSGDEAVARAALEAGVHVATGYPGNPGGGALAALIPLARRYDLVAEWSVNEKVALEVATGAAWAGRKSLVTMKMSGLNVLADSLLSIAHSGVNGALVIYAVDDVGVFYGMVEQDSRYYALLASLPLLMPANPEEAYMMTLLAFQVSALTGAPVMLLGTTAVAAAQSWIQVAPLDRPAGEAAADFRRDLARFTKAVPQWCREQHAAALARLQQAGSLLNAANRREEPGAAWATASLSQPRRIGVVVAGVSAGYLAELRLRLRTAPPLAVFKLGVVNPLPLEELRDFLAPLEAVLVLEELEPLIETQIAALLAEHGLQLRLLGKRNGLLPRVGEYDLALVARALAALLAAAEYHEAASEALTLADQMTQASALLSTIAPASPMSLAPLARTLEFCPGCPHRMTYYALRRALQAAGYQPDEIITTGDIGCTILGMHAPLSVCWTEVSMGASIGIAQGLKYAGLERPVVAAMGDSTFFHGGIAGLLNAVQSGVRLTLLLLDNGLTAMTGQQPNPGSWHDSTGRPAGPRADIETIVRGCGVTFVRTVNPYDLEATVTALREALNCSGVAVVIARAPCTIPGRLLPDHTAPFQVDETRCCAGRGCQELPCYYQVGCPAVVLTSASAEEDAEKQLTAEHGPRVHIDPLSCVACGLCAAACPFDAIRPQESLTRAESETKALATAWPSLLVQE
;
A
#
# COMPACT_ATOMS: atom_id res chain seq x y z
N MET A 1 10.25 -3.80 -36.10
CA MET A 1 10.13 -2.66 -35.16
C MET A 1 8.89 -2.87 -34.31
N ASN A 2 8.94 -2.59 -33.00
CA ASN A 2 7.72 -2.51 -32.17
C ASN A 2 7.03 -1.17 -32.48
N ARG A 3 5.70 -1.16 -32.66
CA ARG A 3 4.87 0.02 -32.98
C ARG A 3 5.07 1.17 -31.99
N LEU A 4 5.16 0.87 -30.68
CA LEU A 4 5.44 1.84 -29.61
C LEU A 4 6.76 2.60 -29.79
N THR A 5 7.67 2.08 -30.61
CA THR A 5 9.04 2.58 -30.80
C THR A 5 9.33 3.04 -32.23
N ALA A 6 8.30 3.14 -33.08
CA ALA A 6 8.45 3.64 -34.44
C ALA A 6 8.68 5.16 -34.40
N PRO A 7 9.64 5.72 -35.18
CA PRO A 7 10.00 7.14 -35.15
C PRO A 7 9.00 8.06 -35.89
N GLY A 8 7.72 7.68 -35.90
CA GLY A 8 6.64 8.48 -36.49
C GLY A 8 6.04 9.45 -35.48
N LYS A 9 5.78 10.69 -35.89
CA LYS A 9 5.08 11.68 -35.05
C LYS A 9 3.68 11.24 -34.64
N ARG A 10 3.05 10.34 -35.39
CA ARG A 10 1.68 9.86 -35.12
C ARG A 10 1.65 8.34 -35.20
N LEU A 11 1.08 7.70 -34.17
CA LEU A 11 0.98 6.24 -34.05
C LEU A 11 -0.48 5.81 -33.91
N PHE A 12 -0.83 4.65 -34.46
CA PHE A 12 -2.15 4.04 -34.25
C PHE A 12 -2.03 3.00 -33.13
N LEU A 13 -2.63 3.29 -31.97
CA LEU A 13 -2.46 2.57 -30.70
C LEU A 13 -3.81 2.39 -30.00
N SER A 14 -3.96 1.33 -29.20
CA SER A 14 -5.04 1.23 -28.20
C SER A 14 -4.84 2.15 -26.99
N GLY A 15 -5.85 2.28 -26.11
CA GLY A 15 -5.69 2.97 -24.82
C GLY A 15 -4.61 2.33 -23.93
N ASP A 16 -4.58 1.01 -23.82
CA ASP A 16 -3.52 0.26 -23.13
C ASP A 16 -2.14 0.53 -23.75
N GLU A 17 -2.02 0.49 -25.08
CA GLU A 17 -0.77 0.82 -25.79
C GLU A 17 -0.37 2.31 -25.63
N ALA A 18 -1.33 3.21 -25.46
CA ALA A 18 -1.11 4.63 -25.23
C ALA A 18 -0.51 4.92 -23.85
N VAL A 19 -1.02 4.25 -22.80
CA VAL A 19 -0.45 4.29 -21.45
C VAL A 19 0.97 3.70 -21.45
N ALA A 20 1.18 2.56 -22.11
CA ALA A 20 2.51 1.97 -22.29
C ALA A 20 3.48 2.93 -23.01
N ARG A 21 3.03 3.57 -24.10
CA ARG A 21 3.81 4.54 -24.88
C ARG A 21 4.19 5.75 -24.03
N ALA A 22 3.28 6.28 -23.21
CA ALA A 22 3.54 7.40 -22.32
C ALA A 22 4.46 7.05 -21.15
N ALA A 23 4.25 5.92 -20.48
CA ALA A 23 5.10 5.48 -19.37
C ALA A 23 6.57 5.30 -19.82
N LEU A 24 6.78 4.75 -21.02
CA LEU A 24 8.12 4.61 -21.59
C LEU A 24 8.81 5.97 -21.83
N GLU A 25 8.08 6.98 -22.27
CA GLU A 25 8.56 8.35 -22.52
C GLU A 25 8.81 9.15 -21.23
N ALA A 26 7.90 9.02 -20.25
CA ALA A 26 8.09 9.57 -18.91
C ALA A 26 9.36 9.04 -18.23
N GLY A 27 9.90 7.90 -18.71
CA GLY A 27 11.11 7.28 -18.21
C GLY A 27 10.83 6.25 -17.10
N VAL A 28 9.72 5.50 -17.19
CA VAL A 28 9.43 4.42 -16.24
C VAL A 28 10.61 3.43 -16.14
N HIS A 29 10.98 3.08 -14.92
CA HIS A 29 12.07 2.14 -14.58
C HIS A 29 11.52 0.78 -14.15
N VAL A 30 10.38 0.75 -13.45
CA VAL A 30 9.72 -0.49 -12.99
C VAL A 30 8.24 -0.49 -13.41
N ALA A 31 7.80 -1.55 -14.09
CA ALA A 31 6.40 -1.77 -14.47
C ALA A 31 5.93 -3.15 -13.96
N THR A 32 4.83 -3.18 -13.22
CA THR A 32 4.30 -4.40 -12.58
C THR A 32 2.79 -4.55 -12.77
N GLY A 33 2.27 -5.76 -12.56
CA GLY A 33 0.84 -6.04 -12.65
C GLY A 33 0.56 -7.54 -12.54
N TYR A 34 -0.71 -7.91 -12.42
CA TYR A 34 -1.16 -9.30 -12.51
C TYR A 34 -1.87 -9.54 -13.86
N PRO A 35 -1.72 -10.72 -14.51
CA PRO A 35 -2.37 -11.00 -15.79
C PRO A 35 -3.90 -10.90 -15.74
N GLY A 36 -4.45 -9.84 -16.33
CA GLY A 36 -5.90 -9.63 -16.43
C GLY A 36 -6.27 -8.54 -17.41
N ASN A 37 -7.43 -8.70 -18.04
CA ASN A 37 -8.08 -7.66 -18.84
C ASN A 37 -9.31 -7.11 -18.09
N PRO A 38 -9.68 -5.84 -18.30
CA PRO A 38 -8.95 -4.81 -19.07
C PRO A 38 -7.68 -4.29 -18.35
N GLY A 39 -6.88 -3.44 -19.00
CA GLY A 39 -5.73 -2.72 -18.41
C GLY A 39 -4.37 -3.44 -18.46
N GLY A 40 -4.35 -4.78 -18.45
CA GLY A 40 -3.10 -5.55 -18.53
C GLY A 40 -2.34 -5.42 -19.85
N GLY A 41 -2.97 -4.95 -20.93
CA GLY A 41 -2.32 -4.74 -22.22
C GLY A 41 -1.19 -3.70 -22.15
N ALA A 42 -1.27 -2.74 -21.23
CA ALA A 42 -0.24 -1.71 -21.06
C ALA A 42 1.11 -2.33 -20.63
N LEU A 43 1.08 -3.23 -19.64
CA LEU A 43 2.27 -3.98 -19.21
C LEU A 43 2.70 -5.01 -20.27
N ALA A 44 1.75 -5.72 -20.89
CA ALA A 44 2.04 -6.65 -21.97
C ALA A 44 2.80 -6.00 -23.14
N ALA A 45 2.53 -4.71 -23.42
CA ALA A 45 3.20 -3.93 -24.44
C ALA A 45 4.60 -3.42 -24.02
N LEU A 46 4.85 -3.24 -22.72
CA LEU A 46 6.15 -2.86 -22.14
C LEU A 46 7.14 -4.03 -22.02
N ILE A 47 6.68 -5.24 -21.69
CA ILE A 47 7.56 -6.41 -21.47
C ILE A 47 8.51 -6.70 -22.65
N PRO A 48 8.08 -6.68 -23.93
CA PRO A 48 8.98 -6.86 -25.08
C PRO A 48 10.02 -5.75 -25.27
N LEU A 49 9.92 -4.64 -24.51
CA LEU A 49 10.81 -3.49 -24.58
C LEU A 49 11.79 -3.42 -23.40
N ALA A 50 11.57 -4.20 -22.33
CA ALA A 50 12.36 -4.22 -21.09
C ALA A 50 13.89 -4.12 -21.32
N ARG A 51 14.47 -5.12 -22.01
CA ARG A 51 15.91 -5.19 -22.31
C ARG A 51 16.44 -4.09 -23.23
N ARG A 52 15.59 -3.41 -24.01
CA ARG A 52 16.01 -2.37 -24.95
C ARG A 52 16.16 -1.01 -24.26
N TYR A 53 15.44 -0.78 -23.17
CA TYR A 53 15.37 0.49 -22.46
C TYR A 53 15.77 0.37 -20.99
N ASP A 54 16.41 -0.73 -20.61
CA ASP A 54 16.92 -0.98 -19.25
C ASP A 54 15.85 -0.73 -18.16
N LEU A 55 14.65 -1.27 -18.39
CA LEU A 55 13.53 -1.20 -17.46
C LEU A 55 13.11 -2.60 -17.02
N VAL A 56 12.69 -2.71 -15.77
CA VAL A 56 12.12 -3.95 -15.21
C VAL A 56 10.64 -3.97 -15.54
N ALA A 57 10.17 -5.01 -16.24
CA ALA A 57 8.75 -5.24 -16.49
C ALA A 57 8.43 -6.69 -16.12
N GLU A 58 7.59 -6.91 -15.11
CA GLU A 58 7.21 -8.24 -14.64
C GLU A 58 5.70 -8.42 -14.49
N TRP A 59 5.22 -9.63 -14.77
CA TRP A 59 3.96 -10.11 -14.22
C TRP A 59 4.24 -10.62 -12.80
N SER A 60 3.68 -9.94 -11.81
CA SER A 60 3.76 -10.34 -10.41
C SER A 60 2.68 -11.36 -10.08
N VAL A 61 2.80 -12.11 -8.97
CA VAL A 61 1.88 -13.20 -8.61
C VAL A 61 0.46 -12.74 -8.22
N ASN A 62 0.28 -11.47 -7.84
CA ASN A 62 -1.00 -10.79 -7.64
C ASN A 62 -0.79 -9.26 -7.61
N GLU A 63 -1.88 -8.49 -7.60
CA GLU A 63 -1.87 -7.03 -7.68
C GLU A 63 -1.33 -6.36 -6.40
N LYS A 64 -1.46 -7.01 -5.23
CA LYS A 64 -0.89 -6.54 -3.96
C LYS A 64 0.64 -6.50 -4.04
N VAL A 65 1.25 -7.63 -4.43
CA VAL A 65 2.70 -7.74 -4.62
C VAL A 65 3.17 -6.82 -5.76
N ALA A 66 2.40 -6.71 -6.85
CA ALA A 66 2.72 -5.79 -7.95
C ALA A 66 2.87 -4.33 -7.48
N LEU A 67 1.91 -3.83 -6.69
CA LEU A 67 1.98 -2.48 -6.12
C LEU A 67 3.13 -2.34 -5.13
N GLU A 68 3.40 -3.34 -4.30
CA GLU A 68 4.48 -3.31 -3.32
C GLU A 68 5.87 -3.24 -3.98
N VAL A 69 6.08 -3.97 -5.09
CA VAL A 69 7.28 -3.90 -5.92
C VAL A 69 7.42 -2.54 -6.63
N ALA A 70 6.34 -2.01 -7.23
CA ALA A 70 6.36 -0.67 -7.81
C ALA A 70 6.66 0.40 -6.75
N THR A 71 6.09 0.26 -5.56
CA THR A 71 6.27 1.19 -4.43
C THR A 71 7.68 1.17 -3.88
N GLY A 72 8.30 0.00 -3.70
CA GLY A 72 9.70 -0.10 -3.28
C GLY A 72 10.64 0.65 -4.24
N ALA A 73 10.36 0.60 -5.55
CA ALA A 73 11.11 1.38 -6.53
C ALA A 73 10.82 2.89 -6.42
N ALA A 74 9.55 3.29 -6.28
CA ALA A 74 9.15 4.70 -6.12
C ALA A 74 9.64 5.34 -4.79
N TRP A 75 9.84 4.54 -3.75
CA TRP A 75 10.48 4.95 -2.50
C TRP A 75 12.00 5.10 -2.63
N ALA A 76 12.64 4.31 -3.49
CA ALA A 76 14.04 4.46 -3.88
C ALA A 76 14.32 5.60 -4.89
N GLY A 77 13.30 6.42 -5.22
CA GLY A 77 13.42 7.57 -6.13
C GLY A 77 13.12 7.31 -7.61
N ARG A 78 12.73 6.08 -7.98
CA ARG A 78 12.42 5.70 -9.38
C ARG A 78 11.02 6.11 -9.82
N LYS A 79 10.81 6.13 -11.13
CA LYS A 79 9.46 6.14 -11.74
C LYS A 79 8.93 4.71 -11.91
N SER A 80 7.72 4.46 -11.44
CA SER A 80 7.07 3.16 -11.52
C SER A 80 5.61 3.22 -12.00
N LEU A 81 5.19 2.16 -12.69
CA LEU A 81 3.82 1.91 -13.13
C LEU A 81 3.34 0.60 -12.51
N VAL A 82 2.10 0.56 -12.02
CA VAL A 82 1.39 -0.70 -11.74
C VAL A 82 0.10 -0.75 -12.55
N THR A 83 -0.20 -1.87 -13.21
CA THR A 83 -1.35 -2.05 -14.11
C THR A 83 -2.30 -3.15 -13.64
N MET A 84 -3.62 -2.91 -13.67
CA MET A 84 -4.64 -3.88 -13.25
C MET A 84 -6.03 -3.61 -13.84
N LYS A 85 -6.91 -4.61 -13.74
CA LYS A 85 -8.38 -4.42 -13.78
C LYS A 85 -8.92 -4.02 -12.40
N MET A 86 -10.14 -3.49 -12.35
CA MET A 86 -10.80 -3.00 -11.13
C MET A 86 -10.71 -3.87 -9.87
N SER A 87 -10.82 -5.21 -9.98
CA SER A 87 -10.68 -6.11 -8.82
C SER A 87 -9.28 -6.14 -8.23
N GLY A 88 -8.28 -5.77 -9.01
CA GLY A 88 -6.90 -5.67 -8.54
C GLY A 88 -6.81 -4.72 -7.36
N LEU A 89 -7.53 -3.58 -7.43
CA LEU A 89 -7.66 -2.62 -6.34
C LEU A 89 -8.22 -3.27 -5.06
N ASN A 90 -9.12 -4.24 -5.16
CA ASN A 90 -9.66 -4.98 -4.01
C ASN A 90 -8.60 -5.88 -3.38
N VAL A 91 -7.76 -6.51 -4.21
CA VAL A 91 -6.64 -7.36 -3.76
C VAL A 91 -5.54 -6.53 -3.08
N LEU A 92 -5.27 -5.31 -3.59
CA LEU A 92 -4.19 -4.45 -3.10
C LEU A 92 -4.62 -3.37 -2.08
N ALA A 93 -5.92 -3.21 -1.79
CA ALA A 93 -6.48 -2.10 -1.00
C ALA A 93 -5.77 -1.87 0.34
N ASP A 94 -5.53 -2.96 1.06
CA ASP A 94 -4.76 -3.04 2.31
C ASP A 94 -3.39 -2.33 2.23
N SER A 95 -2.66 -2.55 1.14
CA SER A 95 -1.40 -1.83 0.89
C SER A 95 -1.63 -0.44 0.29
N LEU A 96 -2.67 -0.24 -0.53
CA LEU A 96 -2.98 1.04 -1.19
C LEU A 96 -3.10 2.19 -0.21
N LEU A 97 -3.95 2.04 0.81
CA LEU A 97 -4.26 3.10 1.77
C LEU A 97 -2.98 3.53 2.49
N SER A 98 -2.23 2.56 3.02
CA SER A 98 -0.96 2.77 3.71
C SER A 98 0.14 3.38 2.84
N ILE A 99 0.18 3.06 1.54
CA ILE A 99 1.16 3.61 0.59
C ILE A 99 0.77 5.03 0.16
N ALA A 100 -0.51 5.28 -0.08
CA ALA A 100 -1.03 6.62 -0.40
C ALA A 100 -0.73 7.62 0.72
N HIS A 101 -0.88 7.20 1.98
CA HIS A 101 -0.56 7.98 3.18
C HIS A 101 0.94 8.27 3.33
N SER A 102 1.81 7.28 3.06
CA SER A 102 3.28 7.49 3.05
C SER A 102 3.78 8.35 1.87
N GLY A 103 3.11 8.30 0.71
CA GLY A 103 3.58 8.92 -0.53
C GLY A 103 4.83 8.26 -1.10
N VAL A 104 5.47 8.92 -2.09
CA VAL A 104 6.65 8.41 -2.83
C VAL A 104 7.77 9.45 -2.96
N ASN A 105 8.97 9.02 -3.36
CA ASN A 105 10.14 9.89 -3.55
C ASN A 105 10.47 10.13 -5.04
N GLY A 106 10.21 9.14 -5.89
CA GLY A 106 10.17 9.28 -7.35
C GLY A 106 8.73 9.50 -7.82
N ALA A 107 8.21 8.59 -8.64
CA ALA A 107 6.81 8.62 -9.07
C ALA A 107 6.18 7.22 -9.08
N LEU A 108 4.88 7.16 -8.81
CA LEU A 108 4.07 5.95 -8.86
C LEU A 108 2.74 6.27 -9.54
N VAL A 109 2.54 5.67 -10.72
CA VAL A 109 1.24 5.71 -11.43
C VAL A 109 0.54 4.37 -11.27
N ILE A 110 -0.71 4.43 -10.81
CA ILE A 110 -1.58 3.28 -10.62
C ILE A 110 -2.58 3.30 -11.77
N TYR A 111 -2.34 2.49 -12.80
CA TYR A 111 -3.27 2.34 -13.92
C TYR A 111 -4.26 1.22 -13.61
N ALA A 112 -5.51 1.62 -13.38
CA ALA A 112 -6.63 0.72 -13.21
C ALA A 112 -7.63 0.92 -14.35
N VAL A 113 -8.36 -0.14 -14.71
CA VAL A 113 -9.44 -0.06 -15.69
C VAL A 113 -10.70 -0.72 -15.13
N ASP A 114 -11.79 0.06 -15.12
CA ASP A 114 -13.12 -0.42 -14.73
C ASP A 114 -13.80 -1.14 -15.90
N ASP A 115 -14.20 -2.38 -15.65
CA ASP A 115 -14.97 -3.21 -16.57
C ASP A 115 -16.46 -2.96 -16.34
N VAL A 116 -16.85 -1.70 -16.59
CA VAL A 116 -18.24 -1.25 -16.66
C VAL A 116 -18.97 -2.12 -17.70
N GLY A 117 -20.21 -2.55 -17.42
CA GLY A 117 -20.92 -3.53 -18.25
C GLY A 117 -20.43 -4.98 -18.14
N VAL A 118 -19.28 -5.23 -17.48
CA VAL A 118 -18.78 -6.56 -17.07
C VAL A 118 -18.47 -7.51 -18.24
N PHE A 119 -17.69 -7.03 -19.23
CA PHE A 119 -17.31 -7.83 -20.42
C PHE A 119 -16.21 -8.87 -20.14
N TYR A 120 -15.38 -8.64 -19.13
CA TYR A 120 -14.27 -9.49 -18.70
C TYR A 120 -14.49 -10.15 -17.32
N GLY A 121 -15.66 -9.91 -16.71
CA GLY A 121 -16.22 -10.68 -15.60
C GLY A 121 -15.77 -10.25 -14.20
N MET A 122 -16.75 -10.00 -13.31
CA MET A 122 -16.74 -9.91 -11.83
C MET A 122 -18.03 -9.17 -11.38
N VAL A 123 -18.05 -8.53 -10.20
CA VAL A 123 -19.05 -7.51 -9.85
C VAL A 123 -18.73 -6.19 -10.57
N GLU A 124 -19.76 -5.49 -11.05
CA GLU A 124 -19.61 -4.13 -11.55
C GLU A 124 -19.22 -3.19 -10.39
N GLN A 125 -18.13 -2.44 -10.54
CA GLN A 125 -17.50 -1.70 -9.45
C GLN A 125 -17.04 -0.33 -9.90
N ASP A 126 -17.33 0.68 -9.09
CA ASP A 126 -16.85 2.05 -9.28
C ASP A 126 -15.53 2.26 -8.52
N SER A 127 -14.40 2.19 -9.22
CA SER A 127 -13.08 2.26 -8.56
C SER A 127 -12.69 3.68 -8.14
N ARG A 128 -13.49 4.71 -8.46
CA ARG A 128 -13.25 6.09 -8.02
C ARG A 128 -13.32 6.22 -6.50
N TYR A 129 -14.07 5.33 -5.83
CA TYR A 129 -14.08 5.25 -4.36
C TYR A 129 -12.74 4.88 -3.75
N TYR A 130 -11.87 4.11 -4.44
CA TYR A 130 -10.51 3.88 -3.95
C TYR A 130 -9.65 5.14 -3.97
N ALA A 131 -9.84 6.01 -4.97
CA ALA A 131 -9.15 7.29 -5.00
C ALA A 131 -9.61 8.22 -3.86
N LEU A 132 -10.91 8.28 -3.57
CA LEU A 132 -11.44 9.02 -2.43
C LEU A 132 -10.93 8.45 -1.09
N LEU A 133 -11.08 7.13 -0.88
CA LEU A 133 -10.72 6.42 0.34
C LEU A 133 -9.22 6.54 0.68
N ALA A 134 -8.36 6.49 -0.33
CA ALA A 134 -6.91 6.59 -0.16
C ALA A 134 -6.37 8.05 -0.30
N SER A 135 -7.23 9.05 -0.52
CA SER A 135 -6.83 10.44 -0.82
C SER A 135 -5.85 10.58 -2.00
N LEU A 136 -6.08 9.81 -3.07
CA LEU A 136 -5.24 9.79 -4.27
C LEU A 136 -5.76 10.75 -5.35
N PRO A 137 -4.88 11.54 -6.00
CA PRO A 137 -5.24 12.26 -7.22
C PRO A 137 -5.70 11.30 -8.32
N LEU A 138 -6.81 11.62 -8.98
CA LEU A 138 -7.49 10.75 -9.95
C LEU A 138 -7.69 11.44 -11.30
N LEU A 139 -7.10 10.85 -12.35
CA LEU A 139 -7.29 11.23 -13.74
C LEU A 139 -8.15 10.20 -14.49
N MET A 140 -9.08 10.66 -15.33
CA MET A 140 -9.98 9.82 -16.12
C MET A 140 -9.95 10.20 -17.61
N PRO A 141 -9.16 9.50 -18.46
CA PRO A 141 -9.12 9.77 -19.90
C PRO A 141 -10.41 9.32 -20.60
N ALA A 142 -10.88 10.10 -21.58
CA ALA A 142 -12.07 9.73 -22.37
C ALA A 142 -11.76 8.92 -23.63
N ASN A 143 -10.49 8.84 -24.03
CA ASN A 143 -10.03 8.21 -25.26
C ASN A 143 -8.51 7.90 -25.19
N PRO A 144 -7.94 7.13 -26.13
CA PRO A 144 -6.52 6.77 -26.11
C PRO A 144 -5.53 7.94 -26.18
N GLU A 145 -5.86 9.04 -26.86
CA GLU A 145 -4.96 10.21 -26.93
C GLU A 145 -4.86 10.92 -25.59
N GLU A 146 -5.98 11.02 -24.86
CA GLU A 146 -5.97 11.47 -23.46
C GLU A 146 -5.33 10.45 -22.52
N ALA A 147 -5.41 9.14 -22.77
CA ALA A 147 -4.70 8.15 -21.98
C ALA A 147 -3.18 8.34 -22.07
N TYR A 148 -2.64 8.64 -23.27
CA TYR A 148 -1.24 9.04 -23.45
C TYR A 148 -0.91 10.35 -22.70
N MET A 149 -1.67 11.42 -22.93
CA MET A 149 -1.43 12.74 -22.29
C MET A 149 -1.53 12.69 -20.75
N MET A 150 -2.56 12.05 -20.21
CA MET A 150 -2.80 11.97 -18.77
C MET A 150 -1.80 11.05 -18.06
N THR A 151 -1.26 10.04 -18.73
CA THR A 151 -0.17 9.22 -18.16
C THR A 151 1.11 10.06 -17.98
N LEU A 152 1.49 10.87 -18.98
CA LEU A 152 2.63 11.80 -18.86
C LEU A 152 2.44 12.78 -17.71
N LEU A 153 1.25 13.37 -17.61
CA LEU A 153 0.88 14.31 -16.55
C LEU A 153 0.85 13.63 -15.17
N ALA A 154 0.38 12.38 -15.07
CA ALA A 154 0.37 11.59 -13.83
C ALA A 154 1.79 11.36 -13.31
N PHE A 155 2.74 10.98 -14.17
CA PHE A 155 4.15 10.85 -13.78
C PHE A 155 4.76 12.20 -13.35
N GLN A 156 4.44 13.29 -14.04
CA GLN A 156 4.92 14.63 -13.71
C GLN A 156 4.39 15.11 -12.34
N VAL A 157 3.08 15.01 -12.11
CA VAL A 157 2.46 15.44 -10.84
C VAL A 157 2.87 14.52 -9.69
N SER A 158 2.99 13.22 -9.92
CA SER A 158 3.51 12.29 -8.92
C SER A 158 4.92 12.67 -8.47
N ALA A 159 5.82 12.99 -9.40
CA ALA A 159 7.19 13.44 -9.09
C ALA A 159 7.25 14.83 -8.41
N LEU A 160 6.32 15.75 -8.72
CA LEU A 160 6.28 17.10 -8.15
C LEU A 160 5.62 17.18 -6.75
N THR A 161 4.83 16.18 -6.38
CA THR A 161 4.02 16.18 -5.13
C THR A 161 4.38 15.03 -4.19
N GLY A 162 5.01 13.96 -4.66
CA GLY A 162 5.15 12.71 -3.91
C GLY A 162 3.82 11.97 -3.71
N ALA A 163 2.76 12.33 -4.42
CA ALA A 163 1.52 11.55 -4.48
C ALA A 163 1.67 10.37 -5.45
N PRO A 164 1.27 9.13 -5.09
CA PRO A 164 0.87 8.17 -6.10
C PRO A 164 -0.33 8.75 -6.86
N VAL A 165 -0.37 8.62 -8.18
CA VAL A 165 -1.49 9.15 -9.00
C VAL A 165 -2.25 7.98 -9.62
N MET A 166 -3.57 7.97 -9.46
CA MET A 166 -4.44 6.97 -10.05
C MET A 166 -4.92 7.45 -11.43
N LEU A 167 -4.72 6.61 -12.44
CA LEU A 167 -5.23 6.78 -13.78
C LEU A 167 -6.29 5.71 -14.00
N LEU A 168 -7.56 6.11 -14.14
CA LEU A 168 -8.69 5.20 -14.23
C LEU A 168 -9.34 5.27 -15.63
N GLY A 169 -9.12 4.23 -16.43
CA GLY A 169 -9.85 4.03 -17.69
C GLY A 169 -11.12 3.19 -17.49
N THR A 170 -11.88 3.00 -18.56
CA THR A 170 -12.91 1.95 -18.67
C THR A 170 -12.56 0.98 -19.81
N THR A 171 -13.21 -0.20 -19.86
CA THR A 171 -13.05 -1.20 -20.93
C THR A 171 -13.10 -0.54 -22.33
N ALA A 172 -14.08 0.33 -22.58
CA ALA A 172 -14.20 1.08 -23.83
C ALA A 172 -12.95 1.93 -24.16
N VAL A 173 -12.37 2.64 -23.19
CA VAL A 173 -11.18 3.51 -23.41
C VAL A 173 -9.91 2.70 -23.60
N ALA A 174 -9.72 1.62 -22.83
CA ALA A 174 -8.56 0.75 -22.91
C ALA A 174 -8.48 0.00 -24.26
N ALA A 175 -9.62 -0.49 -24.75
CA ALA A 175 -9.73 -1.26 -25.99
C ALA A 175 -9.82 -0.39 -27.26
N ALA A 176 -10.39 0.83 -27.19
CA ALA A 176 -10.47 1.74 -28.33
C ALA A 176 -9.08 2.05 -28.92
N GLN A 177 -9.02 2.26 -30.23
CA GLN A 177 -7.79 2.59 -30.96
C GLN A 177 -7.90 3.94 -31.67
N SER A 178 -6.84 4.75 -31.63
CA SER A 178 -6.82 6.06 -32.31
C SER A 178 -5.42 6.45 -32.82
N TRP A 179 -5.38 7.50 -33.67
CA TRP A 179 -4.14 8.08 -34.21
C TRP A 179 -3.58 9.17 -33.29
N ILE A 180 -2.82 8.74 -32.28
CA ILE A 180 -2.24 9.59 -31.23
C ILE A 180 -1.03 10.36 -31.76
N GLN A 181 -0.98 11.66 -31.53
CA GLN A 181 0.21 12.50 -31.77
C GLN A 181 1.21 12.34 -30.61
N VAL A 182 2.38 11.75 -30.88
CA VAL A 182 3.41 11.43 -29.88
C VAL A 182 4.69 12.24 -30.08
N ALA A 183 5.47 12.42 -29.01
CA ALA A 183 6.82 12.99 -29.09
C ALA A 183 7.84 11.99 -29.68
N PRO A 184 9.06 12.45 -30.05
CA PRO A 184 10.22 11.57 -30.19
C PRO A 184 10.48 10.79 -28.89
N LEU A 185 10.97 9.56 -28.97
CA LEU A 185 11.21 8.72 -27.78
C LEU A 185 12.59 8.97 -27.16
N ASP A 186 12.84 10.22 -26.79
CA ASP A 186 14.06 10.63 -26.07
C ASP A 186 13.84 10.45 -24.55
N ARG A 187 14.12 9.23 -24.04
CA ARG A 187 14.03 8.96 -22.60
C ARG A 187 15.02 9.84 -21.82
N PRO A 188 14.63 10.43 -20.68
CA PRO A 188 15.54 11.21 -19.84
C PRO A 188 16.80 10.40 -19.48
N ALA A 189 17.97 10.90 -19.87
CA ALA A 189 19.23 10.25 -19.58
C ALA A 189 19.67 10.52 -18.13
N GLY A 190 19.83 9.46 -17.34
CA GLY A 190 20.29 9.54 -15.95
C GLY A 190 19.21 10.01 -14.97
N GLU A 191 18.36 9.09 -14.52
CA GLU A 191 17.79 9.23 -13.18
C GLU A 191 18.91 9.17 -12.13
N ALA A 192 18.68 9.76 -10.95
CA ALA A 192 19.63 9.70 -9.84
C ALA A 192 19.96 8.25 -9.42
N ALA A 193 21.09 8.08 -8.73
CA ALA A 193 21.37 6.84 -8.01
C ALA A 193 20.26 6.58 -6.99
N ALA A 194 19.80 5.33 -6.90
CA ALA A 194 18.70 4.97 -6.02
C ALA A 194 19.08 5.21 -4.55
N ASP A 195 18.23 5.92 -3.82
CA ASP A 195 18.42 6.23 -2.41
C ASP A 195 17.08 6.03 -1.67
N PHE A 196 17.16 5.42 -0.50
CA PHE A 196 16.04 5.24 0.40
C PHE A 196 16.52 5.57 1.81
N ARG A 197 15.84 6.53 2.45
CA ARG A 197 16.22 7.07 3.77
C ARG A 197 15.20 6.62 4.80
N ARG A 198 15.70 6.23 5.97
CA ARG A 198 14.88 5.80 7.11
C ARG A 198 14.06 6.97 7.64
N ASP A 199 12.75 6.93 7.39
CA ASP A 199 11.77 7.86 7.95
C ASP A 199 10.59 7.06 8.50
N LEU A 200 10.61 6.83 9.83
CA LEU A 200 9.59 6.04 10.51
C LEU A 200 8.23 6.76 10.55
N ALA A 201 8.26 8.08 10.68
CA ALA A 201 7.07 8.92 10.75
C ALA A 201 6.31 8.99 9.42
N ARG A 202 6.99 8.71 8.30
CA ARG A 202 6.39 8.61 6.98
C ARG A 202 6.10 7.18 6.53
N PHE A 203 7.00 6.22 6.77
CA PHE A 203 6.94 4.88 6.18
C PHE A 203 6.42 3.78 7.11
N THR A 204 5.87 4.12 8.29
CA THR A 204 5.23 3.16 9.24
C THR A 204 3.91 3.71 9.78
N LYS A 205 3.04 2.86 10.33
CA LYS A 205 1.74 3.22 10.95
C LYS A 205 1.69 2.87 12.44
N ALA A 206 2.87 2.78 13.08
CA ALA A 206 3.02 2.41 14.49
C ALA A 206 2.41 3.43 15.48
N VAL A 207 2.50 4.74 15.19
CA VAL A 207 2.16 5.80 16.15
C VAL A 207 0.93 6.58 15.67
N PRO A 208 -0.17 6.66 16.47
CA PRO A 208 -1.39 7.39 16.09
C PRO A 208 -1.22 8.91 15.85
N GLN A 209 -0.07 9.49 16.22
CA GLN A 209 0.33 10.82 15.78
C GLN A 209 0.79 10.80 14.32
N TRP A 210 1.79 9.97 13.99
CA TRP A 210 2.30 9.83 12.62
C TRP A 210 1.21 9.45 11.62
N CYS A 211 0.26 8.58 11.97
CA CYS A 211 -0.85 8.23 11.07
C CYS A 211 -1.75 9.44 10.74
N ARG A 212 -1.95 10.37 11.70
CA ARG A 212 -2.70 11.62 11.47
C ARG A 212 -1.88 12.64 10.68
N GLU A 213 -0.58 12.71 10.92
CA GLU A 213 0.35 13.58 10.18
C GLU A 213 0.50 13.12 8.72
N GLN A 214 0.58 11.80 8.47
CA GLN A 214 0.54 11.20 7.13
C GLN A 214 -0.77 11.47 6.41
N HIS A 215 -1.92 11.38 7.10
CA HIS A 215 -3.23 11.71 6.51
C HIS A 215 -3.31 13.20 6.14
N ALA A 216 -2.87 14.10 7.02
CA ALA A 216 -2.77 15.53 6.70
C ALA A 216 -1.82 15.79 5.52
N ALA A 217 -0.69 15.09 5.45
CA ALA A 217 0.24 15.15 4.33
C ALA A 217 -0.33 14.54 3.04
N ALA A 218 -1.22 13.55 3.10
CA ALA A 218 -1.94 13.01 1.95
C ALA A 218 -2.95 14.02 1.41
N LEU A 219 -3.74 14.66 2.28
CA LEU A 219 -4.66 15.73 1.91
C LEU A 219 -3.94 16.95 1.32
N ALA A 220 -2.80 17.35 1.90
CA ALA A 220 -1.97 18.44 1.34
C ALA A 220 -1.41 18.09 -0.05
N ARG A 221 -0.93 16.85 -0.25
CA ARG A 221 -0.49 16.36 -1.56
C ARG A 221 -1.63 16.27 -2.57
N LEU A 222 -2.82 15.85 -2.15
CA LEU A 222 -4.03 15.81 -2.97
C LEU A 222 -4.44 17.22 -3.44
N GLN A 223 -4.40 18.22 -2.54
CA GLN A 223 -4.66 19.61 -2.86
C GLN A 223 -3.61 20.18 -3.85
N GLN A 224 -2.32 19.97 -3.57
CA GLN A 224 -1.22 20.41 -4.45
C GLN A 224 -1.32 19.76 -5.83
N ALA A 225 -1.62 18.46 -5.89
CA ALA A 225 -1.85 17.73 -7.13
C ALA A 225 -3.05 18.31 -7.90
N GLY A 226 -4.17 18.59 -7.22
CA GLY A 226 -5.32 19.28 -7.81
C GLY A 226 -4.90 20.54 -8.58
N SER A 227 -4.23 21.48 -7.91
CA SER A 227 -3.75 22.73 -8.54
C SER A 227 -2.84 22.53 -9.76
N LEU A 228 -2.06 21.43 -9.81
CA LEU A 228 -1.24 21.08 -10.97
C LEU A 228 -2.03 20.36 -12.08
N LEU A 229 -3.14 19.71 -11.73
CA LEU A 229 -3.96 18.90 -12.63
C LEU A 229 -5.13 19.69 -13.26
N ASN A 230 -5.48 20.89 -12.80
CA ASN A 230 -6.58 21.70 -13.37
C ASN A 230 -6.48 21.85 -14.91
N ALA A 231 -5.27 21.88 -15.49
CA ALA A 231 -5.04 21.94 -16.94
C ALA A 231 -5.50 20.67 -17.71
N ALA A 232 -5.87 19.58 -17.03
CA ALA A 232 -6.51 18.41 -17.63
C ALA A 232 -8.03 18.60 -17.81
N ASN A 233 -8.64 19.55 -17.10
CA ASN A 233 -10.04 19.94 -17.29
C ASN A 233 -10.19 20.82 -18.55
N ARG A 234 -11.36 20.79 -19.18
CA ARG A 234 -11.67 21.63 -20.34
C ARG A 234 -13.05 22.25 -20.20
N ARG A 235 -13.13 23.57 -20.34
CA ARG A 235 -14.38 24.34 -20.34
C ARG A 235 -14.66 24.86 -21.75
N GLU A 236 -15.81 24.52 -22.30
CA GLU A 236 -16.32 25.00 -23.60
C GLU A 236 -17.53 25.91 -23.37
N GLU A 237 -17.38 27.19 -23.69
CA GLU A 237 -18.46 28.18 -23.66
C GLU A 237 -18.96 28.46 -25.10
N PRO A 238 -20.27 28.48 -25.37
CA PRO A 238 -20.87 28.86 -26.67
C PRO A 238 -20.57 30.29 -27.18
N GLY A 239 -19.86 31.10 -26.41
CA GLY A 239 -19.40 32.43 -26.82
C GLY A 239 -20.54 33.36 -27.27
N ALA A 240 -20.42 33.90 -28.48
CA ALA A 240 -21.36 34.87 -29.03
C ALA A 240 -22.81 34.34 -29.14
N ALA A 241 -23.02 33.03 -29.25
CA ALA A 241 -24.36 32.43 -29.35
C ALA A 241 -25.25 32.74 -28.14
N TRP A 242 -24.66 32.89 -26.95
CA TRP A 242 -25.35 33.34 -25.73
C TRP A 242 -25.67 34.83 -25.69
N ALA A 243 -24.94 35.66 -26.44
CA ALA A 243 -25.21 37.09 -26.55
C ALA A 243 -26.26 37.42 -27.60
N THR A 244 -26.45 36.54 -28.60
CA THR A 244 -27.50 36.64 -29.62
C THR A 244 -28.81 35.95 -29.23
N ALA A 245 -28.84 35.24 -28.10
CA ALA A 245 -30.09 34.77 -27.50
C ALA A 245 -30.94 35.98 -27.09
N SER A 246 -32.12 36.12 -27.70
CA SER A 246 -33.01 37.27 -27.50
C SER A 246 -33.44 37.39 -26.03
N LEU A 247 -33.88 38.59 -25.62
CA LEU A 247 -34.49 38.88 -24.32
C LEU A 247 -35.90 38.26 -24.17
N SER A 248 -36.13 37.11 -24.78
CA SER A 248 -37.42 36.46 -25.00
C SER A 248 -37.25 34.95 -25.27
N GLN A 249 -36.54 34.24 -24.39
CA GLN A 249 -36.01 32.86 -24.51
C GLN A 249 -34.68 32.74 -25.33
N PRO A 250 -33.81 31.73 -25.04
CA PRO A 250 -33.99 30.56 -24.17
C PRO A 250 -33.02 30.49 -22.96
N ARG A 251 -33.16 29.45 -22.13
CA ARG A 251 -32.39 29.24 -20.89
C ARG A 251 -30.92 28.90 -21.11
N ARG A 252 -30.07 29.26 -20.15
CA ARG A 252 -28.65 28.82 -20.12
C ARG A 252 -28.51 27.41 -19.55
N ILE A 253 -27.80 26.54 -20.28
CA ILE A 253 -27.60 25.13 -19.92
C ILE A 253 -26.18 24.65 -20.15
N GLY A 254 -25.80 23.61 -19.40
CA GLY A 254 -24.52 22.95 -19.58
C GLY A 254 -24.53 21.45 -19.24
N VAL A 255 -23.43 20.79 -19.57
CA VAL A 255 -23.13 19.41 -19.17
C VAL A 255 -21.80 19.39 -18.41
N VAL A 256 -21.77 18.71 -17.26
CA VAL A 256 -20.51 18.28 -16.62
C VAL A 256 -20.28 16.82 -16.98
N VAL A 257 -19.10 16.47 -17.49
CA VAL A 257 -18.83 15.12 -18.02
C VAL A 257 -17.43 14.62 -17.70
N ALA A 258 -17.30 13.34 -17.35
CA ALA A 258 -16.03 12.67 -17.05
C ALA A 258 -15.87 11.35 -17.82
N GLY A 259 -14.63 10.91 -18.04
CA GLY A 259 -14.32 9.63 -18.69
C GLY A 259 -14.93 9.47 -20.10
N VAL A 260 -15.23 8.23 -20.49
CA VAL A 260 -15.72 7.88 -21.85
C VAL A 260 -16.99 8.62 -22.27
N SER A 261 -17.83 9.02 -21.30
CA SER A 261 -19.06 9.79 -21.54
C SER A 261 -18.82 11.10 -22.32
N ALA A 262 -17.62 11.68 -22.23
CA ALA A 262 -17.25 12.86 -23.01
C ALA A 262 -17.16 12.58 -24.52
N GLY A 263 -16.82 11.34 -24.91
CA GLY A 263 -16.84 10.89 -26.30
C GLY A 263 -18.26 10.82 -26.85
N TYR A 264 -19.19 10.20 -26.11
CA TYR A 264 -20.59 10.11 -26.49
C TYR A 264 -21.24 11.50 -26.63
N LEU A 265 -20.97 12.42 -25.69
CA LEU A 265 -21.46 13.81 -25.78
C LEU A 265 -20.92 14.54 -27.01
N ALA A 266 -19.63 14.38 -27.32
CA ALA A 266 -19.01 14.98 -28.50
C ALA A 266 -19.61 14.43 -29.81
N GLU A 267 -19.83 13.10 -29.89
CA GLU A 267 -20.46 12.48 -31.05
C GLU A 267 -21.92 12.94 -31.24
N LEU A 268 -22.70 13.07 -30.16
CA LEU A 268 -24.06 13.58 -30.24
C LEU A 268 -24.11 15.03 -30.75
N ARG A 269 -23.19 15.88 -30.31
CA ARG A 269 -23.06 17.27 -30.81
C ARG A 269 -22.69 17.34 -32.30
N LEU A 270 -22.13 16.29 -32.89
CA LEU A 270 -21.89 16.17 -34.34
C LEU A 270 -23.08 15.57 -35.09
N ARG A 271 -23.97 14.83 -34.42
CA ARG A 271 -25.16 14.18 -35.01
C ARG A 271 -26.41 15.08 -35.00
N LEU A 272 -26.53 16.01 -34.05
CA LEU A 272 -27.63 16.99 -33.97
C LEU A 272 -27.46 18.13 -34.98
N ARG A 273 -28.51 18.45 -35.74
CA ARG A 273 -28.53 19.55 -36.73
C ARG A 273 -28.91 20.88 -36.09
N THR A 274 -29.70 20.83 -35.03
CA THR A 274 -30.21 22.03 -34.31
C THR A 274 -29.14 22.79 -33.52
N ALA A 275 -27.97 22.19 -33.26
CA ALA A 275 -26.78 22.80 -32.66
C ALA A 275 -27.04 23.79 -31.48
N PRO A 276 -27.78 23.38 -30.42
CA PRO A 276 -28.15 24.29 -29.32
C PRO A 276 -26.93 24.80 -28.53
N PRO A 277 -27.00 26.03 -27.97
CA PRO A 277 -25.88 26.70 -27.29
C PRO A 277 -25.63 26.13 -25.88
N LEU A 278 -24.93 24.99 -25.85
CA LEU A 278 -24.65 24.17 -24.67
C LEU A 278 -23.24 24.39 -24.12
N ALA A 279 -23.12 24.75 -22.84
CA ALA A 279 -21.82 24.74 -22.16
C ALA A 279 -21.35 23.32 -21.85
N VAL A 280 -20.04 23.05 -21.88
CA VAL A 280 -19.50 21.75 -21.47
C VAL A 280 -18.30 21.95 -20.53
N PHE A 281 -18.37 21.37 -19.33
CA PHE A 281 -17.23 21.22 -18.43
C PHE A 281 -16.81 19.75 -18.45
N LYS A 282 -15.72 19.47 -19.19
CA LYS A 282 -15.10 18.15 -19.17
C LYS A 282 -14.10 18.07 -18.02
N LEU A 283 -14.36 17.16 -17.10
CA LEU A 283 -13.47 16.79 -16.01
C LEU A 283 -12.43 15.80 -16.55
N GLY A 284 -11.17 16.23 -16.55
CA GLY A 284 -10.03 15.31 -16.63
C GLY A 284 -9.63 14.80 -15.24
N VAL A 285 -9.85 15.64 -14.22
CA VAL A 285 -9.59 15.35 -12.80
C VAL A 285 -10.91 15.08 -12.08
N VAL A 286 -10.98 13.98 -11.31
CA VAL A 286 -12.18 13.61 -10.53
C VAL A 286 -11.90 13.56 -9.02
N ASN A 287 -10.63 13.48 -8.62
CA ASN A 287 -10.20 13.71 -7.24
C ASN A 287 -8.88 14.51 -7.23
N PRO A 288 -8.77 15.66 -6.54
CA PRO A 288 -9.90 16.44 -6.02
C PRO A 288 -10.78 16.97 -7.15
N LEU A 289 -12.05 17.25 -6.88
CA LEU A 289 -12.95 17.89 -7.85
C LEU A 289 -12.66 19.41 -7.90
N PRO A 290 -12.62 20.06 -9.09
CA PRO A 290 -12.27 21.49 -9.21
C PRO A 290 -13.44 22.40 -8.82
N LEU A 291 -13.73 22.49 -7.51
CA LEU A 291 -14.95 23.12 -6.98
C LEU A 291 -15.13 24.60 -7.36
N GLU A 292 -14.06 25.40 -7.39
CA GLU A 292 -14.16 26.83 -7.78
C GLU A 292 -14.47 26.99 -9.27
N GLU A 293 -13.79 26.22 -10.13
CA GLU A 293 -14.00 26.24 -11.59
C GLU A 293 -15.41 25.74 -11.95
N LEU A 294 -15.91 24.73 -11.22
CA LEU A 294 -17.27 24.24 -11.34
C LEU A 294 -18.30 25.26 -10.83
N ARG A 295 -18.08 25.92 -9.68
CA ARG A 295 -18.97 26.98 -9.18
C ARG A 295 -19.12 28.08 -10.24
N ASP A 296 -18.02 28.52 -10.85
CA ASP A 296 -18.00 29.62 -11.83
C ASP A 296 -18.46 29.16 -13.24
N PHE A 297 -18.63 27.86 -13.45
CA PHE A 297 -19.32 27.27 -14.61
C PHE A 297 -20.82 27.08 -14.36
N LEU A 298 -21.21 26.71 -13.14
CA LEU A 298 -22.59 26.41 -12.73
C LEU A 298 -23.41 27.68 -12.46
N ALA A 299 -22.81 28.70 -11.84
CA ALA A 299 -23.50 29.94 -11.46
C ALA A 299 -24.31 30.65 -12.58
N PRO A 300 -23.89 30.67 -13.86
CA PRO A 300 -24.69 31.25 -14.95
C PRO A 300 -25.77 30.32 -15.55
N LEU A 301 -25.95 29.08 -15.06
CA LEU A 301 -26.84 28.07 -15.66
C LEU A 301 -28.17 27.91 -14.91
N GLU A 302 -29.24 27.60 -15.64
CA GLU A 302 -30.56 27.27 -15.08
C GLU A 302 -30.81 25.76 -14.99
N ALA A 303 -30.08 24.96 -15.78
CA ALA A 303 -30.05 23.51 -15.68
C ALA A 303 -28.68 22.94 -16.07
N VAL A 304 -28.29 21.83 -15.42
CA VAL A 304 -27.06 21.09 -15.73
C VAL A 304 -27.33 19.59 -15.76
N LEU A 305 -26.74 18.89 -16.73
CA LEU A 305 -26.70 17.44 -16.78
C LEU A 305 -25.33 16.95 -16.32
N VAL A 306 -25.29 15.94 -15.44
CA VAL A 306 -24.04 15.26 -15.04
C VAL A 306 -23.95 13.92 -15.76
N LEU A 307 -22.90 13.75 -16.56
CA LEU A 307 -22.57 12.52 -17.28
C LEU A 307 -21.34 11.86 -16.65
N GLU A 308 -21.59 10.90 -15.77
CA GLU A 308 -20.60 10.05 -15.12
C GLU A 308 -21.14 8.62 -15.06
N GLU A 309 -20.31 7.59 -15.19
CA GLU A 309 -20.76 6.20 -15.12
C GLU A 309 -20.90 5.71 -13.67
N LEU A 310 -21.54 4.55 -13.46
CA LEU A 310 -21.72 3.88 -12.16
C LEU A 310 -22.33 4.75 -11.04
N GLU A 311 -21.59 5.21 -10.03
CA GLU A 311 -22.18 5.97 -8.91
C GLU A 311 -22.32 7.49 -9.18
N PRO A 312 -23.23 8.21 -8.48
CA PRO A 312 -23.42 9.65 -8.63
C PRO A 312 -22.39 10.46 -7.81
N LEU A 313 -21.10 10.21 -8.02
CA LEU A 313 -19.98 10.74 -7.21
C LEU A 313 -19.72 12.23 -7.49
N ILE A 314 -19.78 12.63 -8.76
CA ILE A 314 -19.64 14.02 -9.22
C ILE A 314 -20.96 14.76 -9.01
N GLU A 315 -22.10 14.13 -9.33
CA GLU A 315 -23.44 14.68 -9.12
C GLU A 315 -23.73 14.98 -7.65
N THR A 316 -23.27 14.13 -6.72
CA THR A 316 -23.43 14.37 -5.27
C THR A 316 -22.54 15.51 -4.78
N GLN A 317 -21.31 15.65 -5.29
CA GLN A 317 -20.45 16.79 -4.96
C GLN A 317 -20.98 18.10 -5.54
N ILE A 318 -21.52 18.08 -6.77
CA ILE A 318 -22.22 19.24 -7.36
C ILE A 318 -23.46 19.59 -6.53
N ALA A 319 -24.26 18.62 -6.10
CA ALA A 319 -25.41 18.87 -5.23
C ALA A 319 -25.03 19.54 -3.90
N ALA A 320 -23.89 19.16 -3.30
CA ALA A 320 -23.34 19.83 -2.11
C ALA A 320 -22.89 21.26 -2.44
N LEU A 321 -22.08 21.44 -3.49
CA LEU A 321 -21.56 22.74 -3.94
C LEU A 321 -22.68 23.76 -4.21
N LEU A 322 -23.78 23.32 -4.86
CA LEU A 322 -24.97 24.14 -5.10
C LEU A 322 -25.66 24.56 -3.80
N ALA A 323 -25.80 23.64 -2.83
CA ALA A 323 -26.42 23.91 -1.54
C ALA A 323 -25.57 24.87 -0.68
N GLU A 324 -24.24 24.68 -0.65
CA GLU A 324 -23.29 25.54 0.08
C GLU A 324 -23.28 26.99 -0.44
N HIS A 325 -23.39 27.16 -1.76
CA HIS A 325 -23.33 28.48 -2.41
C HIS A 325 -24.72 29.07 -2.71
N GLY A 326 -25.81 28.39 -2.34
CA GLY A 326 -27.20 28.82 -2.58
C GLY A 326 -27.63 28.85 -4.05
N LEU A 327 -26.87 28.22 -4.96
CA LEU A 327 -27.09 28.27 -6.41
C LEU A 327 -28.37 27.50 -6.81
N GLN A 328 -29.30 28.20 -7.45
CA GLN A 328 -30.61 27.67 -7.84
C GLN A 328 -30.63 27.23 -9.31
N LEU A 329 -30.31 25.96 -9.57
CA LEU A 329 -30.40 25.37 -10.91
C LEU A 329 -30.91 23.93 -10.89
N ARG A 330 -31.47 23.46 -12.01
CA ARG A 330 -31.99 22.10 -12.17
C ARG A 330 -30.86 21.11 -12.42
N LEU A 331 -30.47 20.37 -11.39
CA LEU A 331 -29.53 19.25 -11.50
C LEU A 331 -30.24 18.02 -12.10
N LEU A 332 -29.64 17.45 -13.16
CA LEU A 332 -30.11 16.24 -13.85
C LEU A 332 -28.98 15.21 -13.86
N GLY A 333 -29.29 13.93 -13.64
CA GLY A 333 -28.29 12.87 -13.51
C GLY A 333 -28.89 11.54 -13.09
N LYS A 334 -28.30 10.85 -12.12
CA LYS A 334 -28.83 9.60 -11.56
C LYS A 334 -29.73 9.86 -10.35
N ARG A 335 -29.49 10.92 -9.57
CA ARG A 335 -30.24 11.21 -8.34
C ARG A 335 -31.69 11.61 -8.60
N ASN A 336 -32.00 12.11 -9.80
CA ASN A 336 -33.36 12.34 -10.28
C ASN A 336 -33.92 11.18 -11.15
N GLY A 337 -33.19 10.07 -11.30
CA GLY A 337 -33.61 8.90 -12.06
C GLY A 337 -33.52 9.02 -13.58
N LEU A 338 -32.89 10.07 -14.14
CA LEU A 338 -32.72 10.23 -15.59
C LEU A 338 -31.67 9.27 -16.17
N LEU A 339 -30.68 8.89 -15.36
CA LEU A 339 -29.59 7.98 -15.73
C LEU A 339 -29.46 6.81 -14.72
N PRO A 340 -29.04 5.61 -15.17
CA PRO A 340 -28.84 4.45 -14.32
C PRO A 340 -27.53 4.52 -13.52
N ARG A 341 -27.45 3.68 -12.47
CA ARG A 341 -26.22 3.38 -11.70
C ARG A 341 -25.52 2.09 -12.11
N VAL A 342 -26.04 1.40 -13.12
CA VAL A 342 -25.67 0.03 -13.51
C VAL A 342 -25.56 -0.03 -15.04
N GLY A 343 -24.51 -0.69 -15.54
CA GLY A 343 -24.17 -0.78 -16.96
C GLY A 343 -23.39 0.41 -17.52
N GLU A 344 -22.72 0.19 -18.65
CA GLU A 344 -22.09 1.26 -19.45
C GLU A 344 -23.12 2.27 -19.95
N TYR A 345 -22.65 3.50 -20.19
CA TYR A 345 -23.44 4.45 -20.98
C TYR A 345 -23.31 4.12 -22.46
N ASP A 346 -24.45 4.09 -23.16
CA ASP A 346 -24.50 4.05 -24.62
C ASP A 346 -24.91 5.41 -25.21
N LEU A 347 -24.72 5.55 -26.52
CA LEU A 347 -25.02 6.77 -27.27
C LEU A 347 -26.51 7.15 -27.22
N ALA A 348 -27.42 6.18 -27.02
CA ALA A 348 -28.86 6.39 -26.96
C ALA A 348 -29.33 6.89 -25.59
N LEU A 349 -28.71 6.38 -24.52
CA LEU A 349 -28.93 6.78 -23.13
C LEU A 349 -28.45 8.22 -22.92
N VAL A 350 -27.25 8.56 -23.41
CA VAL A 350 -26.75 9.94 -23.37
C VAL A 350 -27.61 10.85 -24.24
N ALA A 351 -28.13 10.37 -25.39
CA ALA A 351 -29.07 11.13 -26.22
C ALA A 351 -30.41 11.42 -25.50
N ARG A 352 -31.01 10.44 -24.80
CA ARG A 352 -32.19 10.66 -23.94
C ARG A 352 -31.93 11.66 -22.83
N ALA A 353 -30.78 11.55 -22.16
CA ALA A 353 -30.43 12.46 -21.07
C ALA A 353 -30.22 13.90 -21.57
N LEU A 354 -29.58 14.06 -22.72
CA LEU A 354 -29.43 15.35 -23.40
C LEU A 354 -30.78 15.91 -23.88
N ALA A 355 -31.67 15.07 -24.42
CA ALA A 355 -33.04 15.47 -24.78
C ALA A 355 -33.82 16.00 -23.57
N ALA A 356 -33.68 15.37 -22.40
CA ALA A 356 -34.30 15.82 -21.16
C ALA A 356 -33.73 17.16 -20.65
N LEU A 357 -32.43 17.40 -20.77
CA LEU A 357 -31.82 18.71 -20.49
C LEU A 357 -32.35 19.80 -21.43
N LEU A 358 -32.42 19.51 -22.73
CA LEU A 358 -32.92 20.43 -23.75
C LEU A 358 -34.40 20.79 -23.52
N ALA A 359 -35.23 19.80 -23.24
CA ALA A 359 -36.65 20.00 -22.90
C ALA A 359 -36.82 20.77 -21.58
N ALA A 360 -36.00 20.48 -20.56
CA ALA A 360 -36.00 21.22 -19.28
C ALA A 360 -35.66 22.72 -19.44
N ALA A 361 -35.03 23.09 -20.56
CA ALA A 361 -34.60 24.44 -20.91
C ALA A 361 -35.33 25.04 -22.12
N GLU A 362 -36.47 24.45 -22.50
CA GLU A 362 -37.39 24.92 -23.55
C GLU A 362 -36.86 24.82 -25.00
N TYR A 363 -35.74 24.13 -25.23
CA TYR A 363 -35.19 23.80 -26.57
C TYR A 363 -35.93 22.61 -27.22
N HIS A 364 -37.25 22.74 -27.39
CA HIS A 364 -38.16 21.65 -27.76
C HIS A 364 -37.80 20.93 -29.08
N GLU A 365 -37.36 21.65 -30.11
CA GLU A 365 -36.99 21.07 -31.41
C GLU A 365 -35.73 20.19 -31.29
N ALA A 366 -34.68 20.71 -30.65
CA ALA A 366 -33.44 19.96 -30.38
C ALA A 366 -33.66 18.76 -29.44
N ALA A 367 -34.56 18.89 -28.47
CA ALA A 367 -34.96 17.79 -27.60
C ALA A 367 -35.65 16.66 -28.40
N SER A 368 -36.55 17.01 -29.33
CA SER A 368 -37.22 16.02 -30.19
C SER A 368 -36.26 15.36 -31.18
N GLU A 369 -35.27 16.10 -31.71
CA GLU A 369 -34.20 15.55 -32.55
C GLU A 369 -33.35 14.51 -31.77
N ALA A 370 -32.90 14.89 -30.56
CA ALA A 370 -32.11 14.00 -29.69
C ALA A 370 -32.87 12.74 -29.25
N LEU A 371 -34.17 12.86 -28.96
CA LEU A 371 -35.01 11.72 -28.59
C LEU A 371 -35.21 10.77 -29.79
N THR A 372 -35.47 11.31 -30.99
CA THR A 372 -35.62 10.52 -32.23
C THR A 372 -34.34 9.74 -32.55
N LEU A 373 -33.17 10.34 -32.33
CA LEU A 373 -31.88 9.68 -32.51
C LEU A 373 -31.68 8.53 -31.50
N ALA A 374 -32.12 8.71 -30.25
CA ALA A 374 -32.06 7.67 -29.22
C ALA A 374 -33.00 6.48 -29.54
N ASP A 375 -34.24 6.76 -29.94
CA ASP A 375 -35.24 5.72 -30.21
C ASP A 375 -34.81 4.80 -31.35
N GLN A 376 -34.17 5.35 -32.39
CA GLN A 376 -33.57 4.58 -33.50
C GLN A 376 -32.47 3.61 -33.04
N MET A 377 -31.75 3.93 -31.97
CA MET A 377 -30.67 3.09 -31.42
C MET A 377 -31.19 2.04 -30.42
N THR A 378 -32.38 2.24 -29.85
CA THR A 378 -32.82 1.50 -28.64
C THR A 378 -33.60 0.22 -28.96
N GLN A 379 -34.05 0.02 -30.20
CA GLN A 379 -34.79 -1.18 -30.62
C GLN A 379 -33.96 -2.48 -30.63
N ALA A 380 -32.70 -2.46 -30.17
CA ALA A 380 -31.76 -3.56 -30.25
C ALA A 380 -31.50 -4.33 -28.93
N SER A 381 -31.84 -3.79 -27.76
CA SER A 381 -31.48 -4.43 -26.47
C SER A 381 -32.42 -4.08 -25.30
N ALA A 382 -33.24 -5.04 -24.85
CA ALA A 382 -34.01 -4.94 -23.61
C ALA A 382 -34.58 -6.31 -23.15
N LEU A 383 -34.12 -6.86 -22.01
CA LEU A 383 -34.84 -7.86 -21.18
C LEU A 383 -34.08 -8.14 -19.84
N LEU A 384 -34.83 -8.24 -18.72
CA LEU A 384 -34.50 -8.90 -17.40
C LEU A 384 -33.70 -8.19 -16.27
N SER A 385 -34.37 -7.25 -15.57
CA SER A 385 -34.65 -7.22 -14.09
C SER A 385 -33.65 -7.66 -12.96
N THR A 386 -33.13 -6.69 -12.17
CA THR A 386 -33.35 -6.39 -10.69
C THR A 386 -33.52 -7.50 -9.61
N ILE A 387 -33.21 -7.39 -8.28
CA ILE A 387 -32.58 -6.42 -7.31
C ILE A 387 -32.37 -7.11 -5.91
N ALA A 388 -31.39 -6.70 -5.05
CA ALA A 388 -31.36 -6.98 -3.57
C ALA A 388 -30.30 -6.15 -2.74
N PRO A 389 -30.53 -5.80 -1.44
CA PRO A 389 -29.55 -5.20 -0.48
C PRO A 389 -29.34 -6.08 0.81
N ALA A 390 -28.69 -5.76 1.96
CA ALA A 390 -28.08 -4.57 2.62
C ALA A 390 -26.97 -4.96 3.67
N SER A 391 -26.51 -4.10 4.61
CA SER A 391 -25.50 -4.43 5.68
C SER A 391 -25.52 -3.51 6.95
N PRO A 392 -24.91 -3.90 8.10
CA PRO A 392 -24.72 -3.09 9.33
C PRO A 392 -23.24 -2.68 9.65
N MET A 393 -23.00 -1.92 10.75
CA MET A 393 -21.69 -1.29 11.09
C MET A 393 -21.23 -1.44 12.58
N SER A 394 -20.03 -0.95 12.94
CA SER A 394 -19.27 -1.24 14.19
C SER A 394 -18.83 0.03 14.99
N LEU A 395 -18.14 -0.16 16.13
CA LEU A 395 -17.58 0.86 17.05
C LEU A 395 -16.06 0.63 17.33
N ALA A 396 -15.34 1.65 17.81
CA ALA A 396 -13.87 1.68 17.92
C ALA A 396 -13.30 1.93 19.35
N PRO A 397 -12.11 1.40 19.72
CA PRO A 397 -11.51 1.52 21.06
C PRO A 397 -10.23 2.40 21.17
N LEU A 398 -9.69 2.53 22.40
CA LEU A 398 -8.50 3.33 22.76
C LEU A 398 -7.13 2.74 22.33
N ALA A 399 -6.12 3.62 22.26
CA ALA A 399 -4.73 3.30 21.89
C ALA A 399 -3.85 2.75 23.04
N ARG A 400 -2.72 2.14 22.69
CA ARG A 400 -1.65 1.61 23.57
C ARG A 400 -0.26 1.96 23.03
N THR A 401 0.77 1.87 23.86
CA THR A 401 2.19 1.99 23.48
C THR A 401 2.76 0.68 22.92
N LEU A 402 3.90 0.75 22.22
CA LEU A 402 4.47 -0.35 21.44
C LEU A 402 5.90 -0.71 21.86
N GLU A 403 6.06 -1.82 22.59
CA GLU A 403 7.36 -2.36 22.99
C GLU A 403 7.40 -3.90 22.95
N PHE A 404 8.60 -4.48 22.82
CA PHE A 404 8.80 -5.94 22.92
C PHE A 404 8.70 -6.44 24.36
N CYS A 405 7.86 -7.46 24.58
CA CYS A 405 7.68 -8.15 25.86
C CYS A 405 9.00 -8.69 26.46
N PRO A 406 9.06 -8.93 27.78
CA PRO A 406 10.21 -9.56 28.42
C PRO A 406 10.63 -10.86 27.74
N GLY A 407 11.93 -11.00 27.48
CA GLY A 407 12.55 -12.17 26.84
C GLY A 407 11.98 -12.59 25.47
N CYS A 408 11.19 -11.74 24.80
CA CYS A 408 10.60 -12.07 23.50
C CYS A 408 11.68 -12.52 22.49
N PRO A 409 11.53 -13.66 21.80
CA PRO A 409 12.58 -14.18 20.91
C PRO A 409 12.90 -13.23 19.75
N HIS A 410 11.93 -12.42 19.31
CA HIS A 410 12.13 -11.46 18.22
C HIS A 410 13.09 -10.31 18.58
N ARG A 411 13.21 -9.99 19.88
CA ARG A 411 14.23 -9.08 20.42
C ARG A 411 15.64 -9.67 20.26
N MET A 412 15.81 -10.98 20.52
CA MET A 412 17.05 -11.69 20.21
C MET A 412 17.35 -11.65 18.71
N THR A 413 16.36 -11.98 17.86
CA THR A 413 16.54 -12.04 16.40
C THR A 413 17.04 -10.72 15.82
N TYR A 414 16.48 -9.58 16.25
CA TYR A 414 16.93 -8.27 15.79
C TYR A 414 18.27 -7.83 16.40
N TYR A 415 18.61 -8.27 17.62
CA TYR A 415 19.95 -8.07 18.18
C TYR A 415 21.02 -8.87 17.41
N ALA A 416 20.70 -10.12 17.08
CA ALA A 416 21.53 -10.99 16.24
C ALA A 416 21.71 -10.40 14.82
N LEU A 417 20.65 -9.87 14.23
CA LEU A 417 20.73 -9.14 12.95
C LEU A 417 21.71 -7.98 13.06
N ARG A 418 21.55 -7.08 14.04
CA ARG A 418 22.47 -5.94 14.24
C ARG A 418 23.93 -6.37 14.38
N ARG A 419 24.21 -7.43 15.16
CA ARG A 419 25.56 -8.02 15.28
C ARG A 419 26.06 -8.61 13.96
N ALA A 420 25.21 -9.27 13.18
CA ALA A 420 25.54 -9.78 11.85
C ALA A 420 25.88 -8.66 10.85
N LEU A 421 25.16 -7.52 10.90
CA LEU A 421 25.44 -6.35 10.06
C LEU A 421 26.82 -5.77 10.37
N GLN A 422 27.08 -5.52 11.67
CA GLN A 422 28.37 -4.98 12.16
C GLN A 422 29.54 -5.93 11.82
N ALA A 423 29.35 -7.24 11.99
CA ALA A 423 30.34 -8.26 11.62
C ALA A 423 30.48 -8.49 10.11
N ALA A 424 29.64 -7.84 9.28
CA ALA A 424 29.79 -7.75 7.83
C ALA A 424 30.27 -6.36 7.36
N GLY A 425 30.61 -5.47 8.30
CA GLY A 425 31.17 -4.14 8.02
C GLY A 425 30.15 -3.00 7.92
N TYR A 426 28.85 -3.30 8.02
CA TYR A 426 27.77 -2.31 7.83
C TYR A 426 27.36 -1.62 9.14
N GLN A 427 27.02 -0.34 9.06
CA GLN A 427 26.36 0.40 10.14
C GLN A 427 24.86 0.05 10.23
N PRO A 428 24.22 0.22 11.40
CA PRO A 428 22.80 -0.11 11.59
C PRO A 428 21.82 0.68 10.70
N ASP A 429 22.26 1.82 10.17
CA ASP A 429 21.53 2.72 9.27
C ASP A 429 21.92 2.55 7.78
N GLU A 430 22.85 1.66 7.45
CA GLU A 430 23.20 1.37 6.05
C GLU A 430 22.30 0.30 5.42
N ILE A 431 21.84 -0.70 6.17
CA ILE A 431 21.00 -1.80 5.65
C ILE A 431 19.52 -1.53 5.91
N ILE A 432 18.74 -1.59 4.84
CA ILE A 432 17.30 -1.41 4.89
C ILE A 432 16.66 -2.72 5.40
N THR A 433 15.94 -2.67 6.51
CA THR A 433 14.99 -3.74 6.87
C THR A 433 13.56 -3.27 6.63
N THR A 434 12.90 -3.84 5.63
CA THR A 434 11.45 -3.68 5.45
C THR A 434 10.73 -4.58 6.44
N GLY A 435 9.66 -4.07 7.08
CA GLY A 435 8.85 -4.81 8.04
C GLY A 435 7.38 -4.87 7.67
N ASP A 436 6.67 -5.80 8.29
CA ASP A 436 5.22 -5.91 8.23
C ASP A 436 4.55 -5.53 9.57
N ILE A 437 3.22 -5.39 9.53
CA ILE A 437 2.36 -5.36 10.72
C ILE A 437 2.54 -6.65 11.53
N GLY A 438 2.75 -6.51 12.83
CA GLY A 438 3.06 -7.61 13.76
C GLY A 438 4.26 -7.26 14.63
N CYS A 439 4.77 -8.19 15.44
CA CYS A 439 5.89 -7.92 16.37
C CYS A 439 7.17 -7.42 15.69
N THR A 440 7.31 -7.64 14.38
CA THR A 440 8.30 -7.04 13.48
C THR A 440 8.38 -5.51 13.59
N ILE A 441 7.23 -4.84 13.74
CA ILE A 441 7.14 -3.37 13.84
C ILE A 441 7.92 -2.81 15.04
N LEU A 442 8.01 -3.58 16.12
CA LEU A 442 8.63 -3.18 17.40
C LEU A 442 10.16 -3.03 17.29
N GLY A 443 10.77 -3.56 16.22
CA GLY A 443 12.19 -3.40 15.91
C GLY A 443 12.60 -2.01 15.42
N MET A 444 11.65 -1.08 15.21
CA MET A 444 11.96 0.25 14.66
C MET A 444 12.54 1.24 15.67
N HIS A 445 12.18 1.11 16.95
CA HIS A 445 12.56 2.09 17.98
C HIS A 445 13.94 1.80 18.56
N ALA A 446 14.47 2.75 19.34
CA ALA A 446 15.64 2.48 20.16
C ALA A 446 15.34 1.35 21.17
N PRO A 447 16.31 0.46 21.48
CA PRO A 447 17.69 0.51 21.03
C PRO A 447 17.99 -0.26 19.73
N LEU A 448 17.04 -1.06 19.23
CA LEU A 448 17.26 -1.95 18.08
C LEU A 448 17.42 -1.15 16.78
N SER A 449 16.44 -0.29 16.47
CA SER A 449 16.44 0.63 15.32
C SER A 449 16.63 -0.02 13.93
N VAL A 450 16.36 -1.31 13.80
CA VAL A 450 16.60 -2.06 12.56
C VAL A 450 15.46 -2.00 11.56
N CYS A 451 14.19 -1.89 12.00
CA CYS A 451 13.03 -1.86 11.11
C CYS A 451 12.76 -0.44 10.58
N TRP A 452 12.54 -0.30 9.27
CA TRP A 452 12.44 1.00 8.58
C TRP A 452 11.05 1.29 8.00
N THR A 453 10.29 0.25 7.64
CA THR A 453 9.00 0.39 6.95
C THR A 453 7.96 -0.53 7.56
N GLU A 454 6.70 -0.12 7.49
CA GLU A 454 5.54 -0.96 7.71
C GLU A 454 4.35 -0.38 6.90
N VAL A 455 3.60 -1.27 6.26
CA VAL A 455 2.54 -0.92 5.30
C VAL A 455 1.29 -1.75 5.56
N SER A 456 1.44 -3.06 5.62
CA SER A 456 0.34 -4.02 5.75
C SER A 456 0.87 -5.40 6.12
N MET A 457 0.03 -6.44 6.10
CA MET A 457 0.45 -7.82 6.33
C MET A 457 0.89 -8.51 5.03
N GLY A 458 2.21 -8.57 4.81
CA GLY A 458 2.87 -9.34 3.73
C GLY A 458 3.72 -8.50 2.78
N ALA A 459 3.69 -7.17 2.92
CA ALA A 459 4.31 -6.20 2.02
C ALA A 459 5.84 -6.14 2.08
N SER A 460 6.45 -6.58 3.19
CA SER A 460 7.90 -6.45 3.40
C SER A 460 8.75 -7.03 2.25
N ILE A 461 8.35 -8.17 1.68
CA ILE A 461 9.07 -8.82 0.57
C ILE A 461 8.90 -8.05 -0.74
N GLY A 462 7.68 -7.63 -1.09
CA GLY A 462 7.41 -6.88 -2.32
C GLY A 462 8.15 -5.55 -2.34
N ILE A 463 8.11 -4.81 -1.22
CA ILE A 463 8.85 -3.55 -1.06
C ILE A 463 10.36 -3.81 -1.16
N ALA A 464 10.88 -4.88 -0.53
CA ALA A 464 12.30 -5.24 -0.63
C ALA A 464 12.74 -5.58 -2.07
N GLN A 465 11.93 -6.32 -2.83
CA GLN A 465 12.16 -6.61 -4.24
C GLN A 465 12.16 -5.31 -5.08
N GLY A 466 11.20 -4.41 -4.86
CA GLY A 466 11.14 -3.10 -5.49
C GLY A 466 12.35 -2.20 -5.21
N LEU A 467 12.82 -2.18 -3.96
CA LEU A 467 14.05 -1.49 -3.55
C LEU A 467 15.27 -2.03 -4.31
N LYS A 468 15.40 -3.35 -4.49
CA LYS A 468 16.49 -3.94 -5.30
C LYS A 468 16.34 -3.63 -6.80
N TYR A 469 15.12 -3.65 -7.35
CA TYR A 469 14.85 -3.28 -8.75
C TYR A 469 15.20 -1.82 -9.09
N ALA A 470 15.21 -0.92 -8.10
CA ALA A 470 15.72 0.43 -8.28
C ALA A 470 17.24 0.51 -8.51
N GLY A 471 18.00 -0.57 -8.28
CA GLY A 471 19.47 -0.55 -8.30
C GLY A 471 20.10 -0.14 -6.97
N LEU A 472 19.43 -0.41 -5.83
CA LEU A 472 20.08 -0.32 -4.51
C LEU A 472 21.03 -1.51 -4.35
N GLU A 473 22.34 -1.29 -4.50
CA GLU A 473 23.36 -2.34 -4.39
C GLU A 473 23.43 -2.99 -3.00
N ARG A 474 23.26 -2.17 -1.94
CA ARG A 474 23.31 -2.61 -0.54
C ARG A 474 22.36 -3.79 -0.21
N PRO A 475 22.66 -4.60 0.83
CA PRO A 475 21.73 -5.61 1.30
C PRO A 475 20.38 -5.00 1.71
N VAL A 476 19.31 -5.74 1.45
CA VAL A 476 17.94 -5.43 1.89
C VAL A 476 17.40 -6.68 2.57
N VAL A 477 16.82 -6.49 3.76
CA VAL A 477 16.22 -7.54 4.57
C VAL A 477 14.71 -7.31 4.62
N ALA A 478 13.91 -8.35 4.32
CA ALA A 478 12.49 -8.36 4.64
C ALA A 478 12.29 -9.08 5.98
N ALA A 479 11.59 -8.48 6.94
CA ALA A 479 11.35 -9.06 8.26
C ALA A 479 9.85 -9.25 8.51
N MET A 480 9.44 -10.50 8.70
CA MET A 480 8.04 -10.94 8.63
C MET A 480 7.71 -11.97 9.73
N GLY A 481 6.56 -11.82 10.40
CA GLY A 481 6.06 -12.81 11.37
C GLY A 481 5.43 -14.04 10.69
N ASP A 482 5.38 -15.17 11.39
CA ASP A 482 4.69 -16.40 10.93
C ASP A 482 3.23 -16.16 10.50
N SER A 483 2.43 -15.49 11.34
CA SER A 483 1.04 -15.15 11.01
C SER A 483 0.92 -14.34 9.72
N THR A 484 1.89 -13.46 9.47
CA THR A 484 1.95 -12.59 8.29
C THR A 484 2.43 -13.33 7.04
N PHE A 485 3.36 -14.28 7.21
CA PHE A 485 3.79 -15.18 6.16
C PHE A 485 2.61 -16.01 5.62
N PHE A 486 1.79 -16.56 6.51
CA PHE A 486 0.56 -17.27 6.13
C PHE A 486 -0.52 -16.35 5.56
N HIS A 487 -0.60 -15.08 5.98
CA HIS A 487 -1.60 -14.11 5.51
C HIS A 487 -1.35 -13.63 4.07
N GLY A 488 -0.11 -13.28 3.74
CA GLY A 488 0.25 -12.74 2.42
C GLY A 488 1.69 -12.97 1.97
N GLY A 489 2.60 -13.28 2.90
CA GLY A 489 4.03 -13.41 2.60
C GLY A 489 4.41 -14.55 1.65
N ILE A 490 3.65 -15.64 1.61
CA ILE A 490 3.88 -16.74 0.65
C ILE A 490 3.83 -16.24 -0.80
N ALA A 491 2.91 -15.32 -1.13
CA ALA A 491 2.81 -14.73 -2.46
C ALA A 491 4.04 -13.86 -2.77
N GLY A 492 4.41 -12.95 -1.86
CA GLY A 492 5.61 -12.13 -2.00
C GLY A 492 6.89 -12.97 -2.16
N LEU A 493 7.01 -14.08 -1.43
CA LEU A 493 8.14 -15.00 -1.54
C LEU A 493 8.22 -15.67 -2.91
N LEU A 494 7.10 -16.19 -3.44
CA LEU A 494 7.05 -16.79 -4.78
C LEU A 494 7.50 -15.78 -5.85
N ASN A 495 7.08 -14.52 -5.73
CA ASN A 495 7.46 -13.44 -6.64
C ASN A 495 8.97 -13.14 -6.60
N ALA A 496 9.54 -13.03 -5.40
CA ALA A 496 10.95 -12.77 -5.19
C ALA A 496 11.84 -13.95 -5.66
N VAL A 497 11.41 -15.20 -5.45
CA VAL A 497 12.16 -16.37 -5.95
C VAL A 497 12.10 -16.46 -7.46
N GLN A 498 10.92 -16.27 -8.07
CA GLN A 498 10.74 -16.35 -9.53
C GLN A 498 11.51 -15.27 -10.30
N SER A 499 11.72 -14.08 -9.71
CA SER A 499 12.58 -13.03 -10.27
C SER A 499 14.08 -13.25 -10.04
N GLY A 500 14.46 -14.14 -9.12
CA GLY A 500 15.86 -14.34 -8.72
C GLY A 500 16.47 -13.16 -7.94
N VAL A 501 15.66 -12.26 -7.39
CA VAL A 501 16.13 -11.03 -6.74
C VAL A 501 16.99 -11.33 -5.49
N ARG A 502 18.06 -10.57 -5.29
CA ARG A 502 18.95 -10.69 -4.12
C ARG A 502 18.37 -9.96 -2.91
N LEU A 503 17.66 -10.68 -2.04
CA LEU A 503 17.21 -10.21 -0.72
C LEU A 503 17.31 -11.30 0.34
N THR A 504 17.40 -10.89 1.61
CA THR A 504 17.30 -11.80 2.76
C THR A 504 15.92 -11.69 3.39
N LEU A 505 15.17 -12.78 3.47
CA LEU A 505 13.92 -12.84 4.23
C LEU A 505 14.18 -13.46 5.60
N LEU A 506 13.90 -12.68 6.64
CA LEU A 506 13.94 -13.07 8.04
C LEU A 506 12.51 -13.37 8.50
N LEU A 507 12.24 -14.64 8.82
CA LEU A 507 10.96 -15.12 9.32
C LEU A 507 11.00 -15.30 10.83
N LEU A 508 10.02 -14.72 11.52
CA LEU A 508 9.93 -14.63 12.97
C LEU A 508 8.83 -15.59 13.46
N ASP A 509 9.17 -16.87 13.62
CA ASP A 509 8.24 -17.97 13.97
C ASP A 509 8.10 -18.10 15.50
N ASN A 510 7.02 -17.53 16.05
CA ASN A 510 6.64 -17.72 17.45
C ASN A 510 5.39 -18.60 17.65
N GLY A 511 4.75 -19.01 16.55
CA GLY A 511 3.58 -19.88 16.52
C GLY A 511 2.26 -19.23 16.97
N LEU A 512 2.14 -17.89 17.02
CA LEU A 512 0.95 -17.15 17.46
C LEU A 512 0.80 -15.78 16.77
N THR A 513 -0.43 -15.39 16.46
CA THR A 513 -0.75 -13.99 16.08
C THR A 513 -0.76 -13.12 17.35
N ALA A 514 0.44 -12.76 17.83
CA ALA A 514 0.65 -12.29 19.19
C ALA A 514 -0.04 -10.95 19.54
N MET A 515 0.20 -9.89 18.75
CA MET A 515 -0.22 -8.51 19.12
C MET A 515 -1.74 -8.30 19.16
N THR A 516 -2.51 -9.07 18.39
CA THR A 516 -3.97 -8.95 18.32
C THR A 516 -4.70 -9.64 19.47
N GLY A 517 -3.99 -10.32 20.37
CA GLY A 517 -4.57 -11.12 21.46
C GLY A 517 -4.14 -12.58 21.48
N GLN A 518 -2.98 -12.92 20.92
CA GLN A 518 -2.40 -14.28 20.94
C GLN A 518 -3.27 -15.34 20.24
N GLN A 519 -3.99 -14.96 19.18
CA GLN A 519 -4.83 -15.89 18.42
C GLN A 519 -3.96 -16.96 17.75
N PRO A 520 -4.47 -18.21 17.63
CA PRO A 520 -3.80 -19.23 16.85
C PRO A 520 -3.81 -18.91 15.35
N ASN A 521 -2.82 -19.43 14.63
CA ASN A 521 -2.59 -19.32 13.20
C ASN A 521 -2.20 -20.72 12.64
N PRO A 522 -1.98 -20.90 11.32
CA PRO A 522 -1.62 -22.20 10.74
C PRO A 522 -0.34 -22.84 11.31
N GLY A 523 0.55 -22.04 11.90
CA GLY A 523 1.73 -22.45 12.65
C GLY A 523 1.52 -22.55 14.17
N SER A 524 0.29 -22.61 14.69
CA SER A 524 0.02 -22.78 16.13
C SER A 524 -0.13 -24.24 16.56
N TRP A 525 0.16 -24.51 17.83
CA TRP A 525 0.04 -25.84 18.44
C TRP A 525 -1.39 -26.18 18.90
N HIS A 526 -2.29 -25.18 18.97
CA HIS A 526 -3.67 -25.32 19.44
C HIS A 526 -4.63 -24.62 18.48
N ASP A 527 -5.88 -25.09 18.42
CA ASP A 527 -6.96 -24.48 17.64
C ASP A 527 -7.63 -23.30 18.40
N SER A 528 -8.57 -22.62 17.75
CA SER A 528 -9.33 -21.49 18.33
C SER A 528 -10.22 -21.87 19.53
N THR A 529 -10.28 -23.15 19.93
CA THR A 529 -10.96 -23.65 21.13
C THR A 529 -9.99 -24.13 22.22
N GLY A 530 -8.67 -23.98 22.01
CA GLY A 530 -7.63 -24.41 22.96
C GLY A 530 -7.29 -25.89 22.91
N ARG A 531 -7.92 -26.68 22.03
CA ARG A 531 -7.57 -28.09 21.80
C ARG A 531 -6.28 -28.18 20.96
N PRO A 532 -5.54 -29.30 20.98
CA PRO A 532 -4.43 -29.51 20.05
C PRO A 532 -4.85 -29.27 18.60
N ALA A 533 -4.03 -28.53 17.84
CA ALA A 533 -4.31 -28.22 16.45
C ALA A 533 -4.20 -29.46 15.54
N GLY A 534 -4.65 -29.30 14.29
CA GLY A 534 -4.18 -30.18 13.21
C GLY A 534 -2.67 -30.01 12.95
N PRO A 535 -2.12 -30.72 11.94
CA PRO A 535 -0.70 -30.59 11.60
C PRO A 535 -0.29 -29.13 11.35
N ARG A 536 0.72 -28.64 12.09
CA ARG A 536 1.28 -27.29 11.88
C ARG A 536 1.75 -27.15 10.44
N ALA A 537 1.46 -26.01 9.83
CA ALA A 537 2.07 -25.59 8.58
C ALA A 537 3.56 -25.33 8.81
N ASP A 538 4.44 -26.26 8.40
CA ASP A 538 5.88 -26.06 8.54
C ASP A 538 6.39 -25.03 7.51
N ILE A 539 6.80 -23.89 8.05
CA ILE A 539 7.35 -22.77 7.31
C ILE A 539 8.59 -23.18 6.49
N GLU A 540 9.46 -24.07 6.99
CA GLU A 540 10.65 -24.48 6.22
C GLU A 540 10.27 -25.27 4.96
N THR A 541 9.35 -26.22 5.08
CA THR A 541 8.80 -26.99 3.96
C THR A 541 8.10 -26.08 2.94
N ILE A 542 7.32 -25.09 3.40
CA ILE A 542 6.64 -24.12 2.52
C ILE A 542 7.65 -23.24 1.80
N VAL A 543 8.65 -22.70 2.51
CA VAL A 543 9.73 -21.87 1.96
C VAL A 543 10.54 -22.63 0.90
N ARG A 544 10.90 -23.89 1.17
CA ARG A 544 11.56 -24.76 0.19
C ARG A 544 10.64 -25.09 -1.00
N GLY A 545 9.35 -25.29 -0.77
CA GLY A 545 8.33 -25.44 -1.81
C GLY A 545 8.15 -24.21 -2.71
N CYS A 546 8.44 -23.01 -2.19
CA CYS A 546 8.50 -21.77 -2.98
C CYS A 546 9.78 -21.66 -3.84
N GLY A 547 10.68 -22.64 -3.81
CA GLY A 547 11.91 -22.69 -4.60
C GLY A 547 13.16 -22.14 -3.92
N VAL A 548 13.09 -21.77 -2.63
CA VAL A 548 14.26 -21.24 -1.91
C VAL A 548 15.31 -22.33 -1.64
N THR A 549 16.53 -22.12 -2.12
CA THR A 549 17.67 -23.03 -1.93
C THR A 549 18.38 -22.79 -0.59
N PHE A 550 18.69 -21.54 -0.25
CA PHE A 550 19.27 -21.18 1.04
C PHE A 550 18.18 -21.00 2.09
N VAL A 551 18.03 -22.00 2.97
CA VAL A 551 17.18 -21.91 4.16
C VAL A 551 17.99 -22.32 5.40
N ARG A 552 17.81 -21.58 6.50
CA ARG A 552 18.33 -21.87 7.83
C ARG A 552 17.23 -21.70 8.87
N THR A 553 16.85 -22.76 9.55
CA THR A 553 16.05 -22.64 10.79
C THR A 553 17.01 -22.53 11.97
N VAL A 554 16.84 -21.49 12.80
CA VAL A 554 17.68 -21.20 13.96
C VAL A 554 16.82 -20.95 15.20
N ASN A 555 17.32 -21.36 16.36
CA ASN A 555 16.77 -20.94 17.64
C ASN A 555 17.37 -19.55 17.99
N PRO A 556 16.59 -18.46 18.05
CA PRO A 556 17.12 -17.15 18.37
C PRO A 556 17.67 -17.03 19.81
N TYR A 557 17.44 -18.01 20.69
CA TYR A 557 18.16 -18.07 21.97
C TYR A 557 19.64 -18.49 21.83
N ASP A 558 20.03 -19.09 20.68
CA ASP A 558 21.44 -19.23 20.28
C ASP A 558 21.85 -18.02 19.43
N LEU A 559 22.50 -17.06 20.08
CA LEU A 559 22.90 -15.79 19.48
C LEU A 559 23.99 -15.94 18.41
N GLU A 560 24.98 -16.81 18.61
CA GLU A 560 26.11 -16.94 17.67
C GLU A 560 25.73 -17.78 16.43
N ALA A 561 24.91 -18.83 16.58
CA ALA A 561 24.35 -19.54 15.43
C ALA A 561 23.41 -18.63 14.62
N THR A 562 22.59 -17.82 15.28
CA THR A 562 21.70 -16.86 14.61
C THR A 562 22.48 -15.77 13.88
N VAL A 563 23.53 -15.19 14.50
CA VAL A 563 24.46 -14.25 13.84
C VAL A 563 25.11 -14.90 12.61
N THR A 564 25.58 -16.15 12.73
CA THR A 564 26.25 -16.87 11.64
C THR A 564 25.31 -17.13 10.47
N ALA A 565 24.11 -17.64 10.71
CA ALA A 565 23.12 -17.89 9.67
C ALA A 565 22.69 -16.61 8.92
N LEU A 566 22.59 -15.47 9.63
CA LEU A 566 22.30 -14.17 9.03
C LEU A 566 23.46 -13.65 8.18
N ARG A 567 24.72 -13.84 8.63
CA ARG A 567 25.92 -13.50 7.83
C ARG A 567 26.06 -14.35 6.57
N GLU A 568 25.70 -15.64 6.62
CA GLU A 568 25.60 -16.48 5.41
C GLU A 568 24.53 -15.93 4.45
N ALA A 569 23.31 -15.69 4.94
CA ALA A 569 22.16 -15.27 4.13
C ALA A 569 22.37 -13.92 3.41
N LEU A 570 23.00 -12.94 4.06
CA LEU A 570 23.31 -11.63 3.47
C LEU A 570 24.27 -11.72 2.27
N ASN A 571 25.07 -12.80 2.19
CA ASN A 571 26.04 -13.03 1.12
C ASN A 571 25.51 -13.91 -0.03
N CYS A 572 24.28 -14.42 0.06
CA CYS A 572 23.64 -15.14 -1.05
C CYS A 572 23.34 -14.20 -2.24
N SER A 573 23.29 -14.77 -3.45
CA SER A 573 23.10 -14.03 -4.71
C SER A 573 21.64 -13.91 -5.18
N GLY A 574 20.70 -14.59 -4.51
CA GLY A 574 19.26 -14.53 -4.75
C GLY A 574 18.51 -14.48 -3.41
N VAL A 575 17.27 -14.96 -3.37
CA VAL A 575 16.49 -15.02 -2.13
C VAL A 575 17.09 -16.04 -1.15
N ALA A 576 17.40 -15.57 0.06
CA ALA A 576 17.87 -16.40 1.18
C ALA A 576 16.95 -16.23 2.39
N VAL A 577 16.61 -17.35 3.06
CA VAL A 577 15.64 -17.33 4.17
C VAL A 577 16.27 -17.81 5.48
N VAL A 578 16.08 -17.03 6.55
CA VAL A 578 16.40 -17.42 7.92
C VAL A 578 15.13 -17.44 8.76
N ILE A 579 14.79 -18.60 9.31
CA ILE A 579 13.61 -18.82 10.14
C ILE A 579 14.07 -18.84 11.61
N ALA A 580 13.87 -17.73 12.31
CA ALA A 580 14.11 -17.62 13.74
C ALA A 580 12.89 -18.17 14.50
N ARG A 581 13.01 -19.42 14.97
CA ARG A 581 11.91 -20.22 15.52
C ARG A 581 12.05 -20.38 17.03
N ALA A 582 11.15 -19.76 17.80
CA ALA A 582 11.07 -19.88 19.25
C ALA A 582 9.70 -19.41 19.77
N PRO A 583 9.09 -20.10 20.75
CA PRO A 583 7.73 -19.79 21.21
C PRO A 583 7.61 -18.39 21.83
N CYS A 584 6.43 -17.78 21.65
CA CYS A 584 6.09 -16.50 22.28
C CYS A 584 6.10 -16.61 23.82
N THR A 585 6.62 -15.59 24.51
CA THR A 585 6.72 -15.55 25.99
C THR A 585 5.48 -15.01 26.69
N ILE A 586 4.56 -14.35 25.96
CA ILE A 586 3.35 -13.71 26.52
C ILE A 586 2.41 -14.71 27.25
N PRO A 587 2.25 -15.99 26.85
CA PRO A 587 1.42 -16.98 27.55
C PRO A 587 1.89 -17.40 28.96
N GLY A 588 2.73 -16.63 29.64
CA GLY A 588 3.23 -16.90 30.98
C GLY A 588 4.17 -18.11 31.10
N ARG A 589 4.76 -18.55 29.98
CA ARG A 589 5.60 -19.76 29.92
C ARG A 589 7.06 -19.42 30.14
N LEU A 590 7.65 -20.00 31.19
CA LEU A 590 9.11 -20.15 31.28
C LEU A 590 9.61 -20.96 30.08
N LEU A 591 10.84 -20.66 29.64
CA LEU A 591 11.50 -21.43 28.58
C LEU A 591 11.87 -22.82 29.13
N PRO A 592 11.77 -23.90 28.33
CA PRO A 592 11.81 -25.29 28.85
C PRO A 592 13.02 -25.63 29.72
N ASP A 593 14.17 -25.03 29.42
CA ASP A 593 15.46 -25.35 30.03
C ASP A 593 15.88 -24.38 31.15
N HIS A 594 15.03 -23.41 31.51
CA HIS A 594 15.39 -22.30 32.42
C HIS A 594 14.60 -22.32 33.73
N THR A 595 15.26 -22.71 34.82
CA THR A 595 14.67 -23.00 36.13
C THR A 595 14.65 -21.83 37.12
N ALA A 596 15.39 -20.74 36.84
CA ALA A 596 15.51 -19.59 37.73
C ALA A 596 15.70 -18.27 36.93
N PRO A 597 15.23 -17.11 37.44
CA PRO A 597 15.53 -15.82 36.83
C PRO A 597 17.03 -15.52 36.89
N PHE A 598 17.49 -14.58 36.06
CA PHE A 598 18.88 -14.11 36.11
C PHE A 598 19.06 -13.02 37.16
N GLN A 599 20.18 -13.05 37.86
CA GLN A 599 20.66 -12.04 38.81
C GLN A 599 22.00 -11.45 38.35
N VAL A 600 22.43 -10.36 38.98
CA VAL A 600 23.67 -9.65 38.65
C VAL A 600 24.72 -9.94 39.73
N ASP A 601 25.89 -10.40 39.31
CA ASP A 601 27.06 -10.54 40.17
C ASP A 601 27.70 -9.16 40.37
N GLU A 602 27.38 -8.52 41.49
CA GLU A 602 27.85 -7.16 41.80
C GLU A 602 29.37 -7.02 41.94
N THR A 603 30.08 -8.14 42.14
CA THR A 603 31.56 -8.16 42.24
C THR A 603 32.22 -8.15 40.86
N ARG A 604 31.53 -8.69 39.85
CA ARG A 604 32.02 -8.77 38.46
C ARG A 604 31.44 -7.66 37.57
N CYS A 605 30.30 -7.07 37.96
CA CYS A 605 29.59 -6.08 37.15
C CYS A 605 30.29 -4.71 37.11
N CYS A 606 30.67 -4.27 35.90
CA CYS A 606 31.11 -2.92 35.49
C CYS A 606 32.31 -2.25 36.19
N ALA A 607 32.78 -2.75 37.35
CA ALA A 607 33.91 -2.19 38.11
C ALA A 607 33.83 -0.66 38.29
N GLY A 608 32.67 -0.16 38.72
CA GLY A 608 32.40 1.25 39.05
C GLY A 608 31.94 2.14 37.89
N ARG A 609 32.27 1.81 36.63
CA ARG A 609 32.10 2.72 35.48
C ARG A 609 30.66 2.95 34.99
N GLY A 610 29.65 2.37 35.65
CA GLY A 610 28.24 2.51 35.31
C GLY A 610 27.80 1.64 34.12
N CYS A 611 26.50 1.35 34.06
CA CYS A 611 25.95 0.38 33.08
C CYS A 611 25.08 0.99 31.97
N GLN A 612 24.86 2.31 31.95
CA GLN A 612 23.92 2.99 31.05
C GLN A 612 24.16 2.75 29.55
N GLU A 613 25.42 2.54 29.13
CA GLU A 613 25.80 2.31 27.73
C GLU A 613 26.16 0.84 27.41
N LEU A 614 26.17 -0.05 28.42
CA LEU A 614 26.63 -1.43 28.24
C LEU A 614 25.65 -2.25 27.39
N PRO A 615 26.13 -3.15 26.50
CA PRO A 615 25.26 -3.91 25.59
C PRO A 615 24.12 -4.68 26.28
N CYS A 616 24.39 -5.31 27.43
CA CYS A 616 23.42 -6.05 28.23
C CYS A 616 22.23 -5.22 28.75
N TYR A 617 22.37 -3.89 28.82
CA TYR A 617 21.28 -2.97 29.11
C TYR A 617 20.89 -2.19 27.85
N TYR A 618 21.78 -1.35 27.34
CA TYR A 618 21.48 -0.40 26.28
C TYR A 618 21.09 -1.07 24.97
N GLN A 619 21.85 -2.07 24.50
CA GLN A 619 21.56 -2.69 23.20
C GLN A 619 20.46 -3.75 23.25
N VAL A 620 20.30 -4.40 24.41
CA VAL A 620 19.26 -5.41 24.67
C VAL A 620 17.89 -4.77 24.96
N GLY A 621 17.86 -3.68 25.74
CA GLY A 621 16.68 -2.87 26.06
C GLY A 621 15.50 -3.62 26.69
N CYS A 622 15.75 -4.72 27.40
CA CYS A 622 14.68 -5.59 27.92
C CYS A 622 14.00 -4.92 29.13
N PRO A 623 12.65 -4.85 29.21
CA PRO A 623 11.96 -4.20 30.32
C PRO A 623 12.22 -4.86 31.69
N ALA A 624 12.62 -6.14 31.71
CA ALA A 624 13.05 -6.83 32.94
C ALA A 624 14.48 -6.48 33.38
N VAL A 625 15.22 -5.67 32.62
CA VAL A 625 16.61 -5.25 32.89
C VAL A 625 16.60 -3.76 33.16
N VAL A 626 16.48 -3.39 34.43
CA VAL A 626 16.39 -2.00 34.89
C VAL A 626 17.76 -1.49 35.31
N LEU A 627 17.89 -0.16 35.44
CA LEU A 627 18.99 0.41 36.20
C LEU A 627 18.56 0.58 37.66
N THR A 628 19.48 0.36 38.59
CA THR A 628 19.32 0.84 39.98
C THR A 628 19.23 2.36 39.94
N SER A 629 18.04 2.91 40.23
CA SER A 629 17.91 4.32 40.57
C SER A 629 18.67 4.60 41.87
N ALA A 630 19.16 5.82 42.04
CA ALA A 630 19.44 6.34 43.37
C ALA A 630 18.09 6.58 44.06
N SER A 631 17.53 5.54 44.67
CA SER A 631 16.26 5.60 45.39
C SER A 631 16.41 6.50 46.62
N ALA A 632 15.81 7.68 46.56
CA ALA A 632 15.67 8.52 47.73
C ALA A 632 14.67 7.86 48.69
N GLU A 633 15.19 7.22 49.75
CA GLU A 633 14.71 7.33 51.16
C GLU A 633 15.44 6.38 52.13
N GLU A 634 16.18 5.36 51.64
CA GLU A 634 16.98 4.46 52.50
C GLU A 634 18.50 4.67 52.32
N ASP A 635 19.26 4.51 53.43
CA ASP A 635 20.72 4.63 53.55
C ASP A 635 21.39 5.96 53.12
N ALA A 636 20.99 7.06 53.75
CA ALA A 636 21.71 8.35 53.69
C ALA A 636 23.20 8.25 54.11
N GLU A 637 23.59 7.31 54.99
CA GLU A 637 24.99 7.09 55.39
C GLU A 637 25.87 6.47 54.28
N LYS A 638 25.30 5.90 53.21
CA LYS A 638 26.07 5.31 52.09
C LYS A 638 26.38 6.30 50.96
N GLN A 639 25.92 7.55 51.05
CA GLN A 639 26.06 8.56 49.99
C GLN A 639 27.45 9.22 49.89
N LEU A 640 28.51 8.57 50.40
CA LEU A 640 29.87 9.11 50.51
C LEU A 640 30.96 8.36 49.72
N THR A 641 30.62 7.72 48.60
CA THR A 641 31.59 7.45 47.50
C THR A 641 30.97 7.71 46.12
N ALA A 642 31.46 8.73 45.42
CA ALA A 642 30.99 9.11 44.08
C ALA A 642 31.65 8.28 42.94
N GLU A 643 32.05 7.04 43.22
CA GLU A 643 32.86 6.19 42.32
C GLU A 643 32.05 5.12 41.56
N HIS A 644 30.73 5.05 41.80
CA HIS A 644 29.87 3.99 41.29
C HIS A 644 28.70 4.54 40.48
N GLY A 645 28.78 4.46 39.15
CA GLY A 645 27.65 4.76 38.26
C GLY A 645 26.49 3.77 38.40
N PRO A 646 25.28 4.12 37.92
CA PRO A 646 24.09 3.29 38.06
C PRO A 646 24.30 1.90 37.45
N ARG A 647 23.98 0.86 38.24
CA ARG A 647 24.20 -0.55 37.92
C ARG A 647 22.97 -1.15 37.25
N VAL A 648 23.15 -2.25 36.52
CA VAL A 648 22.03 -3.07 36.06
C VAL A 648 21.49 -3.89 37.24
N HIS A 649 20.17 -3.96 37.32
CA HIS A 649 19.42 -4.91 38.14
C HIS A 649 18.42 -5.64 37.24
N ILE A 650 18.04 -6.86 37.60
CA ILE A 650 17.09 -7.66 36.83
C ILE A 650 15.88 -7.91 37.72
N ASP A 651 14.71 -7.44 37.29
CA ASP A 651 13.45 -7.68 38.00
C ASP A 651 13.10 -9.17 37.89
N PRO A 652 13.09 -9.94 39.00
CA PRO A 652 12.80 -11.36 38.96
C PRO A 652 11.34 -11.66 38.61
N LEU A 653 10.41 -10.70 38.73
CA LEU A 653 9.00 -10.88 38.38
C LEU A 653 8.77 -10.77 36.86
N SER A 654 9.48 -9.88 36.17
CA SER A 654 9.45 -9.75 34.71
C SER A 654 10.44 -10.69 33.99
N CYS A 655 11.41 -11.29 34.68
CA CYS A 655 12.47 -12.06 34.05
C CYS A 655 12.07 -13.50 33.68
N VAL A 656 11.67 -13.71 32.42
CA VAL A 656 11.44 -15.04 31.82
C VAL A 656 12.72 -15.85 31.54
N ALA A 657 13.81 -15.57 32.25
CA ALA A 657 15.08 -16.29 32.26
C ALA A 657 15.79 -16.51 30.89
N CYS A 658 15.49 -15.72 29.87
CA CYS A 658 15.94 -15.91 28.47
C CYS A 658 17.46 -15.80 28.16
N GLY A 659 18.33 -15.53 29.14
CA GLY A 659 19.79 -15.45 28.94
C GLY A 659 20.36 -14.30 28.09
N LEU A 660 19.56 -13.54 27.32
CA LEU A 660 20.03 -12.48 26.40
C LEU A 660 20.97 -11.47 27.09
N CYS A 661 20.59 -10.97 28.25
CA CYS A 661 21.40 -10.00 29.00
C CYS A 661 22.75 -10.59 29.46
N ALA A 662 22.83 -11.90 29.73
CA ALA A 662 24.09 -12.60 30.03
C ALA A 662 24.95 -12.76 28.77
N ALA A 663 24.38 -13.23 27.66
CA ALA A 663 25.08 -13.36 26.38
C ALA A 663 25.61 -12.01 25.83
N ALA A 664 24.93 -10.90 26.17
CA ALA A 664 25.35 -9.54 25.87
C ALA A 664 26.18 -8.87 26.98
N CYS A 665 26.58 -9.58 28.04
CA CYS A 665 27.35 -9.01 29.15
C CYS A 665 28.87 -9.09 28.88
N PRO A 666 29.57 -7.96 28.65
CA PRO A 666 31.03 -7.98 28.38
C PRO A 666 31.89 -8.30 29.63
N PHE A 667 31.26 -8.58 30.78
CA PHE A 667 31.93 -8.84 32.06
C PHE A 667 31.60 -10.23 32.66
N ASP A 668 30.79 -11.07 31.98
CA ASP A 668 30.31 -12.36 32.53
C ASP A 668 29.66 -12.20 33.94
N ALA A 669 28.95 -11.09 34.13
CA ALA A 669 28.46 -10.62 35.43
C ALA A 669 26.94 -10.80 35.61
N ILE A 670 26.29 -11.57 34.75
CA ILE A 670 24.85 -11.83 34.80
C ILE A 670 24.67 -13.35 34.72
N ARG A 671 24.09 -13.95 35.76
CA ARG A 671 24.06 -15.41 36.00
C ARG A 671 22.67 -15.85 36.46
N PRO A 672 22.26 -17.11 36.27
CA PRO A 672 21.07 -17.64 36.93
C PRO A 672 21.15 -17.45 38.44
N GLN A 673 20.03 -17.13 39.09
CA GLN A 673 19.93 -17.21 40.54
C GLN A 673 20.11 -18.67 40.98
N GLU A 674 20.88 -18.90 42.05
CA GLU A 674 21.03 -20.25 42.60
C GLU A 674 19.66 -20.77 43.04
N SER A 675 19.25 -21.91 42.49
CA SER A 675 17.94 -22.48 42.79
C SER A 675 17.88 -22.94 44.25
N LEU A 676 17.01 -22.31 45.04
CA LEU A 676 16.64 -22.83 46.37
C LEU A 676 16.15 -24.27 46.20
N THR A 677 16.95 -25.23 46.65
CA THR A 677 16.80 -26.65 46.30
C THR A 677 15.48 -27.22 46.78
N ARG A 678 14.60 -27.58 45.84
CA ARG A 678 13.35 -28.30 46.14
C ARG A 678 13.21 -29.56 45.28
N ALA A 679 13.92 -30.61 45.73
CA ALA A 679 13.83 -32.01 45.30
C ALA A 679 13.99 -32.31 43.78
N GLU A 680 15.13 -32.89 43.40
CA GLU A 680 15.46 -33.29 42.01
C GLU A 680 14.66 -34.49 41.45
N SER A 681 13.50 -34.83 42.03
CA SER A 681 12.76 -36.06 41.75
C SER A 681 11.60 -35.92 40.75
N GLU A 682 11.06 -34.73 40.52
CA GLU A 682 9.79 -34.57 39.76
C GLU A 682 9.97 -33.93 38.37
N THR A 683 10.93 -33.01 38.18
CA THR A 683 11.09 -32.27 36.92
C THR A 683 11.41 -33.17 35.71
N LYS A 684 12.08 -34.31 35.93
CA LYS A 684 12.41 -35.26 34.86
C LYS A 684 11.20 -36.02 34.30
N ALA A 685 10.06 -36.05 34.98
CA ALA A 685 8.83 -36.65 34.45
C ALA A 685 8.16 -35.75 33.39
N LEU A 686 8.25 -34.43 33.57
CA LEU A 686 7.60 -33.43 32.71
C LEU A 686 8.18 -33.39 31.28
N ALA A 687 9.50 -33.55 31.13
CA ALA A 687 10.18 -33.58 29.83
C ALA A 687 9.68 -34.72 28.91
N THR A 688 9.15 -35.81 29.49
CA THR A 688 8.56 -36.95 28.76
C THR A 688 7.04 -36.90 28.62
N ALA A 689 6.36 -35.91 29.23
CA ALA A 689 4.90 -35.87 29.38
C ALA A 689 4.21 -34.78 28.53
N TRP A 690 4.87 -34.29 27.46
CA TRP A 690 4.34 -33.24 26.58
C TRP A 690 2.92 -33.50 26.00
N PRO A 691 2.46 -34.76 25.76
CA PRO A 691 1.10 -35.01 25.27
C PRO A 691 -0.01 -35.13 26.34
N SER A 692 0.32 -35.33 27.63
CA SER A 692 -0.62 -35.96 28.59
C SER A 692 -1.15 -35.08 29.73
N LEU A 693 -0.77 -33.79 29.80
CA LEU A 693 -1.19 -32.86 30.87
C LEU A 693 -2.36 -31.93 30.49
N LEU A 694 -3.23 -32.38 29.59
CA LEU A 694 -4.46 -31.69 29.20
C LEU A 694 -5.74 -32.52 29.48
N VAL A 695 -5.67 -33.48 30.42
CA VAL A 695 -6.82 -34.26 30.90
C VAL A 695 -6.77 -34.39 32.43
N GLN A 696 -7.19 -33.33 33.12
CA GLN A 696 -7.85 -33.39 34.43
C GLN A 696 -9.06 -32.43 34.37
N GLU A 697 -10.08 -32.71 35.20
CA GLU A 697 -11.50 -32.33 35.00
C GLU A 697 -11.80 -30.82 34.99
#